data_AF-A0A6C0CMY9-F1
#
_entry.id   AF-A0A6C0CMY9-F1
#
_cell.length_a   1.000
_cell.length_b   1.000
_cell.length_c   1.000
_cell.angle_alpha   90.00
_cell.angle_beta   90.00
_cell.angle_gamma   90.00
#
_symmetry.space_group_name_H-M   'P 1'
#
loop_
_entity.id
_entity.type
_entity.pdbx_description
1 polymer ?
#
loop_
_entity_poly.entity_id
_entity_poly.type
_entity_poly.pdbx_seq_one_letter_code
_entity_poly.pdbx_strand_id
1 'polypeptide(L)'
;MDLSQQKLTKEEWDALEVPINNEEKVILKMIIDGYENLNIVSNDTKSIISYMKITDDIDFYTDWLYKEYFMSIVEKLRKKYDYQFTYTPIVKKLKKIKSSEQIRIRNFDKKIDDNKLFIFEYILLDFIKKLSKNNDKHSFYFYTLTRLLNSKINLLNDHVLLFCNNVLEKHITKISRKNLIKQSYEFIEKNKYLNKYEDKKLYQHQKMLFSAVKNQGAKLLLYQAPTGMGKTLSPIGLSKHKKIIFVCAAKHVGMQLAKSCISMEIPIAIAFGCLDASDIRLHYYAAKDFVKNRKTGGIFRVDNSVGDKVEIIISDVKSYLCSMNYMLAFNKAEDIVWFWDEPTITLDYTEHPFHNILKNNWQQNTIPNVILSSATLPKQNEIYGCISSFRSKFPMSNIQEITSYECKKTIPILDVKGHIVLPHLIFENYEDVKKCVNYLNTNKTILRHFDLGEITRFILYVNKKNLLKERYTINTYFQDINNINVIKLKEYYVLILSKLKKSYEEIYQHFQSKKQPLHTSVVKITTNDAHTLTDGPTIYLTNDVNKIGNFYLKVTNIKENELEKLHDIIDLNNEIQKEIDELMKTEKERADKVAAQLGDKAMERVGRDTKEFQLQQEYKKNLSKLMVKIKKVELNSEYIPNSLDHLRKYINKPKDSKAFTSNVKDEVVEKIVQLKIDNNYKILLLMGIGVFNNDLEVQSNTNSKEENEKIKACRDYMAIMKELAVKQHLYLIIASSDYIYGTNYNFCHGYIAKDLQDITKEKLIQGLGRVGRKNNKLDYSIRLRSDNLIRKLLLEEESKQEVINMNKLFQ
;
A
#
# COMPACT_ATOMS: atom_id res chain seq x y z
N MET A 1 10.71 17.70 11.80
CA MET A 1 9.72 17.65 10.71
C MET A 1 8.63 18.67 10.99
N ASP A 2 8.46 19.70 10.15
CA ASP A 2 7.29 20.58 10.28
C ASP A 2 6.05 19.88 9.69
N LEU A 3 5.06 19.62 10.53
CA LEU A 3 3.78 19.02 10.13
C LEU A 3 2.72 20.09 9.81
N SER A 4 3.11 21.37 9.76
CA SER A 4 2.25 22.43 9.28
C SER A 4 1.84 22.15 7.83
N GLN A 5 0.53 22.10 7.58
CA GLN A 5 0.02 21.97 6.22
C GLN A 5 -0.51 23.32 5.75
N GLN A 6 -0.31 23.59 4.48
CA GLN A 6 -0.91 24.74 3.81
C GLN A 6 -2.24 24.36 3.18
N LYS A 7 -3.09 25.38 2.99
CA LYS A 7 -4.34 25.28 2.22
C LYS A 7 -4.08 24.67 0.84
N LEU A 8 -5.11 24.07 0.24
CA LEU A 8 -4.99 23.47 -1.09
C LEU A 8 -4.71 24.55 -2.15
N THR A 9 -3.75 24.28 -3.03
CA THR A 9 -3.53 25.07 -4.23
C THR A 9 -4.58 24.75 -5.29
N LYS A 10 -4.69 25.58 -6.33
CA LYS A 10 -5.60 25.32 -7.45
C LYS A 10 -5.31 23.99 -8.14
N GLU A 11 -4.04 23.68 -8.38
CA GLU A 11 -3.62 22.42 -9.01
C GLU A 11 -4.01 21.20 -8.16
N GLU A 12 -3.88 21.32 -6.84
CA GLU A 12 -4.30 20.25 -5.92
C GLU A 12 -5.82 20.05 -5.94
N TRP A 13 -6.61 21.13 -6.03
CA TRP A 13 -8.07 21.04 -6.23
C TRP A 13 -8.42 20.36 -7.55
N ASP A 14 -7.82 20.80 -8.66
CA ASP A 14 -8.07 20.22 -9.99
C ASP A 14 -7.69 18.73 -10.03
N ALA A 15 -6.66 18.32 -9.28
CA ALA A 15 -6.25 16.92 -9.17
C ALA A 15 -7.26 16.01 -8.43
N LEU A 16 -8.09 16.58 -7.54
CA LEU A 16 -9.15 15.84 -6.83
C LEU A 16 -10.30 15.43 -7.75
N GLU A 17 -10.54 16.20 -8.81
CA GLU A 17 -11.63 15.99 -9.79
C GLU A 17 -11.34 14.84 -10.77
N VAL A 18 -10.09 14.37 -10.84
CA VAL A 18 -9.72 13.28 -11.74
C VAL A 18 -10.42 11.98 -11.28
N PRO A 19 -11.24 11.32 -12.10
CA PRO A 19 -11.97 10.15 -11.67
C PRO A 19 -11.04 8.98 -11.35
N ILE A 20 -11.37 8.21 -10.32
CA ILE A 20 -10.69 6.94 -10.03
C ILE A 20 -11.11 5.85 -11.02
N ASN A 21 -10.32 4.78 -11.10
CA ASN A 21 -10.59 3.65 -11.99
C ASN A 21 -11.85 2.85 -11.55
N ASN A 22 -12.44 2.10 -12.48
CA ASN A 22 -13.69 1.36 -12.22
C ASN A 22 -13.51 0.21 -11.21
N GLU A 23 -12.35 -0.45 -11.17
CA GLU A 23 -12.09 -1.53 -10.22
C GLU A 23 -12.09 -1.02 -8.77
N GLU A 24 -11.52 0.15 -8.54
CA GLU A 24 -11.50 0.85 -7.26
C GLU A 24 -12.91 1.32 -6.88
N LYS A 25 -13.71 1.84 -7.83
CA LYS A 25 -15.13 2.17 -7.58
C LYS A 25 -15.92 0.98 -7.05
N VAL A 26 -15.70 -0.22 -7.60
CA VAL A 26 -16.38 -1.45 -7.12
C VAL A 26 -16.00 -1.75 -5.67
N ILE A 27 -14.73 -1.58 -5.30
CA ILE A 27 -14.27 -1.78 -3.92
C ILE A 27 -14.83 -0.70 -2.97
N LEU A 28 -14.84 0.57 -3.38
CA LEU A 28 -15.41 1.65 -2.57
C LEU A 28 -16.90 1.43 -2.34
N LYS A 29 -17.64 1.03 -3.37
CA LYS A 29 -19.05 0.67 -3.24
C LYS A 29 -19.26 -0.49 -2.26
N MET A 30 -18.41 -1.52 -2.32
CA MET A 30 -18.45 -2.62 -1.35
C MET A 30 -18.17 -2.15 0.08
N ILE A 31 -17.30 -1.16 0.29
CA ILE A 31 -17.05 -0.56 1.61
C ILE A 31 -18.29 0.17 2.12
N ILE A 32 -18.95 0.96 1.27
CA ILE A 32 -20.19 1.70 1.60
C ILE A 32 -21.34 0.74 1.92
N ASP A 33 -21.61 -0.21 1.03
CA ASP A 33 -22.67 -1.21 1.20
C ASP A 33 -22.37 -2.14 2.39
N GLY A 34 -21.09 -2.36 2.63
CA GLY A 34 -20.56 -3.15 3.71
C GLY A 34 -20.86 -2.61 5.11
N TYR A 35 -21.15 -1.31 5.26
CA TYR A 35 -21.63 -0.77 6.53
C TYR A 35 -22.97 -1.41 6.92
N GLU A 36 -23.90 -1.60 5.98
CA GLU A 36 -25.18 -2.28 6.24
C GLU A 36 -25.01 -3.79 6.32
N ASN A 37 -24.33 -4.35 5.31
CA ASN A 37 -24.12 -5.78 5.19
C ASN A 37 -22.65 -6.14 5.38
N LEU A 38 -22.28 -6.43 6.63
CA LEU A 38 -20.91 -6.82 7.01
C LEU A 38 -20.41 -8.07 6.28
N ASN A 39 -21.32 -8.91 5.76
CA ASN A 39 -20.99 -10.16 5.07
C ASN A 39 -21.17 -10.05 3.56
N ILE A 40 -21.15 -8.84 3.01
CA ILE A 40 -21.10 -8.63 1.56
C ILE A 40 -19.88 -9.35 0.98
N VAL A 41 -20.15 -10.14 -0.06
CA VAL A 41 -19.14 -10.84 -0.85
C VAL A 41 -19.49 -10.66 -2.31
N SER A 42 -18.47 -10.41 -3.12
CA SER A 42 -18.56 -10.36 -4.57
C SER A 42 -17.43 -11.15 -5.19
N ASN A 43 -17.70 -11.77 -6.34
CA ASN A 43 -16.69 -12.45 -7.13
C ASN A 43 -16.83 -11.98 -8.58
N ASP A 44 -15.72 -11.72 -9.25
CA ASP A 44 -15.72 -11.32 -10.66
C ASP A 44 -16.13 -12.50 -11.57
N THR A 45 -15.99 -13.72 -11.07
CA THR A 45 -16.34 -14.96 -11.75
C THR A 45 -17.81 -15.29 -11.52
N LYS A 46 -18.49 -15.73 -12.59
CA LYS A 46 -19.92 -16.02 -12.56
C LYS A 46 -20.20 -17.49 -12.77
N SER A 47 -21.29 -17.97 -12.17
CA SER A 47 -21.92 -19.23 -12.57
C SER A 47 -22.49 -19.10 -13.98
N ILE A 48 -22.78 -20.23 -14.64
CA ILE A 48 -23.45 -20.20 -15.96
C ILE A 48 -24.83 -19.51 -15.87
N ILE A 49 -25.60 -19.77 -14.81
CA ILE A 49 -26.93 -19.17 -14.55
C ILE A 49 -26.80 -17.65 -14.42
N SER A 50 -25.88 -17.20 -13.55
CA SER A 50 -25.62 -15.78 -13.31
C SER A 50 -25.06 -15.07 -14.56
N TYR A 51 -24.27 -15.77 -15.37
CA TYR A 51 -23.73 -15.26 -16.62
C TYR A 51 -24.85 -15.02 -17.65
N MET A 52 -25.79 -15.96 -17.77
CA MET A 52 -26.94 -15.88 -18.68
C MET A 52 -28.07 -14.97 -18.16
N LYS A 53 -27.96 -14.48 -16.92
CA LYS A 53 -28.95 -13.62 -16.24
C LYS A 53 -30.34 -14.27 -16.12
N ILE A 54 -30.36 -15.58 -15.93
CA ILE A 54 -31.59 -16.34 -15.64
C ILE A 54 -32.00 -16.03 -14.19
N THR A 55 -33.26 -15.65 -13.99
CA THR A 55 -33.78 -15.18 -12.69
C THR A 55 -34.94 -16.03 -12.15
N ASP A 56 -35.65 -16.74 -13.03
CA ASP A 56 -36.80 -17.59 -12.68
C ASP A 56 -36.47 -19.08 -12.80
N ASP A 57 -37.23 -19.94 -12.11
CA ASP A 57 -37.19 -21.40 -12.24
C ASP A 57 -35.76 -22.01 -12.12
N ILE A 58 -34.98 -21.53 -11.14
CA ILE A 58 -33.55 -21.87 -10.95
C ILE A 58 -33.31 -23.39 -10.92
N ASP A 59 -34.14 -24.16 -10.21
CA ASP A 59 -34.01 -25.62 -10.11
C ASP A 59 -34.15 -26.31 -11.47
N PHE A 60 -35.12 -25.86 -12.27
CA PHE A 60 -35.34 -26.35 -13.62
C PHE A 60 -34.13 -26.03 -14.52
N TYR A 61 -33.64 -24.79 -14.47
CA TYR A 61 -32.48 -24.39 -15.26
C TYR A 61 -31.19 -25.05 -14.79
N THR A 62 -31.07 -25.38 -13.51
CA THR A 62 -29.94 -26.15 -12.96
C THR A 62 -29.86 -27.53 -13.59
N ASP A 63 -30.98 -28.25 -13.65
CA ASP A 63 -31.06 -29.56 -14.33
C ASP A 63 -30.87 -29.44 -15.85
N TRP A 64 -31.51 -28.46 -16.47
CA TRP A 64 -31.46 -28.30 -17.93
C TRP A 64 -30.04 -27.96 -18.40
N LEU A 65 -29.41 -26.94 -17.80
CA LEU A 65 -28.04 -26.52 -18.14
C LEU A 65 -27.02 -27.61 -17.82
N TYR A 66 -27.25 -28.40 -16.77
CA TYR A 66 -26.39 -29.55 -16.49
C TYR A 66 -26.41 -30.56 -17.64
N LYS A 67 -27.60 -30.98 -18.08
CA LYS A 67 -27.74 -31.94 -19.19
C LYS A 67 -27.14 -31.43 -20.48
N GLU A 68 -27.38 -30.17 -20.80
CA GLU A 68 -26.93 -29.57 -22.06
C GLU A 68 -25.40 -29.35 -22.07
N TYR A 69 -24.85 -28.74 -21.02
CA TYR A 69 -23.49 -28.19 -21.07
C TYR A 69 -22.44 -28.98 -20.28
N PHE A 70 -22.83 -29.73 -19.24
CA PHE A 70 -21.89 -30.36 -18.30
C PHE A 70 -21.92 -31.89 -18.31
N MET A 71 -23.08 -32.50 -18.55
CA MET A 71 -23.28 -33.96 -18.44
C MET A 71 -22.32 -34.75 -19.32
N SER A 72 -22.11 -34.32 -20.58
CA SER A 72 -21.17 -34.99 -21.48
C SER A 72 -19.71 -34.94 -21.01
N ILE A 73 -19.31 -33.85 -20.34
CA ILE A 73 -17.97 -33.66 -19.79
C ILE A 73 -17.79 -34.50 -18.54
N VAL A 74 -18.76 -34.44 -17.63
CA VAL A 74 -18.77 -35.21 -16.37
C VAL A 74 -18.75 -36.71 -16.67
N GLU A 75 -19.60 -37.21 -17.57
CA GLU A 75 -19.62 -38.63 -17.94
C GLU A 75 -18.32 -39.09 -18.59
N LYS A 76 -17.69 -38.25 -19.43
CA LYS A 76 -16.35 -38.55 -19.99
C LYS A 76 -15.30 -38.68 -18.89
N LEU A 77 -15.29 -37.77 -17.91
CA LEU A 77 -14.34 -37.81 -16.79
C LEU A 77 -14.63 -38.99 -15.85
N ARG A 78 -15.90 -39.21 -15.53
CA ARG A 78 -16.41 -40.30 -14.70
C ARG A 78 -15.97 -41.66 -15.25
N LYS A 79 -16.23 -41.93 -16.54
CA LYS A 79 -15.86 -43.20 -17.18
C LYS A 79 -14.35 -43.38 -17.30
N LYS A 80 -13.63 -42.30 -17.65
CA LYS A 80 -12.18 -42.37 -17.88
C LYS A 80 -11.37 -42.60 -16.60
N TYR A 81 -11.81 -42.05 -15.46
CA TYR A 81 -11.07 -42.05 -14.20
C TYR A 81 -11.80 -42.77 -13.06
N ASP A 82 -12.91 -43.44 -13.38
CA ASP A 82 -13.70 -44.26 -12.47
C ASP A 82 -14.25 -43.47 -11.26
N TYR A 83 -14.78 -42.28 -11.48
CA TYR A 83 -15.37 -41.49 -10.39
C TYR A 83 -16.78 -41.98 -10.05
N GLN A 84 -17.10 -42.03 -8.75
CA GLN A 84 -18.47 -42.31 -8.30
C GLN A 84 -19.32 -41.05 -8.43
N PHE A 85 -20.31 -41.08 -9.32
CA PHE A 85 -21.25 -39.99 -9.50
C PHE A 85 -22.55 -40.52 -10.10
N THR A 86 -23.67 -40.10 -9.52
CA THR A 86 -25.02 -40.41 -10.00
C THR A 86 -25.77 -39.10 -10.14
N TYR A 87 -26.22 -38.80 -11.36
CA TYR A 87 -27.09 -37.65 -11.60
C TYR A 87 -28.48 -37.93 -11.03
N THR A 88 -28.94 -37.08 -10.12
CA THR A 88 -30.29 -37.13 -9.53
C THR A 88 -31.03 -35.84 -9.86
N PRO A 89 -32.03 -35.84 -10.76
CA PRO A 89 -32.72 -34.62 -11.15
C PRO A 89 -33.41 -33.95 -9.95
N ILE A 90 -33.32 -32.62 -9.88
CA ILE A 90 -34.01 -31.80 -8.89
C ILE A 90 -35.50 -31.71 -9.25
N VAL A 91 -35.81 -31.52 -10.55
CA VAL A 91 -37.18 -31.44 -11.06
C VAL A 91 -37.63 -32.74 -11.71
N LYS A 92 -38.88 -33.15 -11.43
CA LYS A 92 -39.47 -34.42 -11.94
C LYS A 92 -39.56 -34.50 -13.47
N LYS A 93 -39.82 -33.37 -14.15
CA LYS A 93 -39.90 -33.29 -15.62
C LYS A 93 -39.36 -31.96 -16.12
N LEU A 94 -38.55 -32.02 -17.18
CA LEU A 94 -38.07 -30.84 -17.89
C LEU A 94 -39.17 -30.31 -18.82
N LYS A 95 -39.66 -29.10 -18.57
CA LYS A 95 -40.61 -28.38 -19.42
C LYS A 95 -39.91 -27.70 -20.60
N LYS A 96 -40.68 -27.25 -21.61
CA LYS A 96 -40.14 -26.49 -22.76
C LYS A 96 -39.67 -25.11 -22.30
N ILE A 97 -38.47 -24.71 -22.71
CA ILE A 97 -37.87 -23.41 -22.35
C ILE A 97 -38.71 -22.26 -22.91
N LYS A 98 -38.92 -21.20 -22.12
CA LYS A 98 -39.58 -19.95 -22.53
C LYS A 98 -38.84 -19.31 -23.73
N SER A 99 -39.57 -18.65 -24.64
CA SER A 99 -39.01 -18.05 -25.85
C SER A 99 -37.94 -16.98 -25.57
N SER A 100 -38.11 -16.17 -24.53
CA SER A 100 -37.12 -15.17 -24.09
C SER A 100 -35.79 -15.79 -23.68
N GLU A 101 -35.83 -16.92 -22.98
CA GLU A 101 -34.65 -17.65 -22.51
C GLU A 101 -33.97 -18.44 -23.64
N GLN A 102 -34.74 -18.94 -24.61
CA GLN A 102 -34.17 -19.55 -25.82
C GLN A 102 -33.29 -18.58 -26.61
N ILE A 103 -33.65 -17.28 -26.66
CA ILE A 103 -32.82 -16.25 -27.32
C ILE A 103 -31.50 -16.08 -26.57
N ARG A 104 -31.53 -16.05 -25.23
CA ARG A 104 -30.33 -15.92 -24.38
C ARG A 104 -29.40 -17.12 -24.54
N ILE A 105 -29.95 -18.34 -24.56
CA ILE A 105 -29.23 -19.59 -24.80
C ILE A 105 -28.57 -19.57 -26.19
N ARG A 106 -29.31 -19.25 -27.26
CA ARG A 106 -28.72 -19.17 -28.62
C ARG A 106 -27.60 -18.15 -28.73
N ASN A 107 -27.72 -17.01 -28.04
CA ASN A 107 -26.67 -16.00 -28.01
C ASN A 107 -25.45 -16.47 -27.22
N PHE A 108 -25.65 -17.24 -26.17
CA PHE A 108 -24.60 -17.88 -25.41
C PHE A 108 -23.86 -18.95 -26.23
N ASP A 109 -24.58 -19.83 -26.93
CA ASP A 109 -24.02 -20.90 -27.76
C ASP A 109 -23.07 -20.35 -28.84
N LYS A 110 -23.44 -19.23 -29.47
CA LYS A 110 -22.59 -18.55 -30.47
C LYS A 110 -21.23 -18.10 -29.94
N LYS A 111 -21.08 -17.94 -28.62
CA LYS A 111 -19.87 -17.43 -27.96
C LYS A 111 -19.33 -18.39 -26.90
N ILE A 112 -19.76 -19.64 -26.91
CA ILE A 112 -19.50 -20.56 -25.79
C ILE A 112 -18.01 -20.83 -25.60
N ASP A 113 -17.25 -20.94 -26.68
CA ASP A 113 -15.82 -21.26 -26.62
C ASP A 113 -14.98 -20.13 -26.02
N ASP A 114 -15.33 -18.87 -26.33
CA ASP A 114 -14.70 -17.69 -25.73
C ASP A 114 -15.13 -17.51 -24.26
N ASN A 115 -16.37 -17.90 -23.92
CA ASN A 115 -16.97 -17.65 -22.62
C ASN A 115 -16.66 -18.72 -21.55
N LYS A 116 -16.29 -19.95 -21.95
CA LYS A 116 -15.95 -21.05 -21.01
C LYS A 116 -14.89 -20.66 -19.98
N LEU A 117 -13.94 -19.79 -20.35
CA LEU A 117 -12.86 -19.34 -19.47
C LEU A 117 -13.31 -18.42 -18.32
N PHE A 118 -14.54 -17.91 -18.38
CA PHE A 118 -15.11 -16.97 -17.40
C PHE A 118 -16.22 -17.58 -16.54
N ILE A 119 -16.63 -18.82 -16.84
CA ILE A 119 -17.70 -19.54 -16.14
C ILE A 119 -17.09 -20.48 -15.11
N PHE A 120 -17.53 -20.36 -13.86
CA PHE A 120 -16.90 -21.05 -12.74
C PHE A 120 -16.99 -22.58 -12.84
N GLU A 121 -18.13 -23.12 -13.26
CA GLU A 121 -18.33 -24.57 -13.39
C GLU A 121 -17.35 -25.19 -14.40
N TYR A 122 -17.10 -24.53 -15.53
CA TYR A 122 -16.10 -24.99 -16.51
C TYR A 122 -14.67 -24.93 -15.95
N ILE A 123 -14.37 -23.93 -15.13
CA ILE A 123 -13.08 -23.81 -14.43
C ILE A 123 -12.89 -24.98 -13.47
N LEU A 124 -13.92 -25.32 -12.66
CA LEU A 124 -13.88 -26.46 -11.74
C LEU A 124 -13.63 -27.79 -12.50
N LEU A 125 -14.36 -28.02 -13.59
CA LEU A 125 -14.21 -29.23 -14.42
C LEU A 125 -12.83 -29.31 -15.09
N ASP A 126 -12.23 -28.20 -15.50
CA ASP A 126 -10.85 -28.16 -16.01
C ASP A 126 -9.83 -28.52 -14.91
N PHE A 127 -10.03 -28.04 -13.68
CA PHE A 127 -9.20 -28.44 -12.54
C PHE A 127 -9.34 -29.92 -12.20
N ILE A 128 -10.56 -30.49 -12.26
CA ILE A 128 -10.75 -31.94 -12.13
C ILE A 128 -9.95 -32.67 -13.19
N LYS A 129 -10.08 -32.29 -14.47
CA LYS A 129 -9.33 -32.91 -15.57
C LYS A 129 -7.81 -32.85 -15.34
N LYS A 130 -7.29 -31.76 -14.79
CA LYS A 130 -5.86 -31.59 -14.44
C LYS A 130 -5.45 -32.41 -13.22
N LEU A 131 -6.32 -32.53 -12.23
CA LEU A 131 -6.14 -33.34 -11.02
C LEU A 131 -6.12 -34.84 -11.36
N SER A 132 -7.01 -35.29 -12.23
CA SER A 132 -7.14 -36.70 -12.65
C SER A 132 -5.96 -37.20 -13.47
N LYS A 133 -5.19 -36.30 -14.10
CA LYS A 133 -3.96 -36.67 -14.80
C LYS A 133 -2.88 -36.98 -13.75
N ASN A 134 -2.21 -38.11 -13.90
CA ASN A 134 -1.07 -38.46 -13.07
C ASN A 134 0.10 -37.54 -13.42
N ASN A 135 0.26 -36.45 -12.66
CA ASN A 135 1.30 -35.45 -12.85
C ASN A 135 1.88 -35.03 -11.50
N ASP A 136 3.09 -34.49 -11.51
CA ASP A 136 3.79 -34.02 -10.29
C ASP A 136 3.05 -32.86 -9.59
N LYS A 137 2.07 -32.25 -10.26
CA LYS A 137 1.23 -31.17 -9.75
C LYS A 137 -0.09 -31.66 -9.16
N HIS A 138 -0.24 -32.96 -8.91
CA HIS A 138 -1.48 -33.54 -8.38
C HIS A 138 -1.93 -32.85 -7.07
N SER A 139 -1.02 -32.74 -6.08
CA SER A 139 -1.31 -32.07 -4.81
C SER A 139 -1.60 -30.56 -4.97
N PHE A 140 -0.99 -29.90 -5.96
CA PHE A 140 -1.25 -28.49 -6.26
C PHE A 140 -2.68 -28.28 -6.75
N TYR A 141 -3.14 -29.09 -7.71
CA TYR A 141 -4.50 -28.98 -8.24
C TYR A 141 -5.54 -29.39 -7.20
N PHE A 142 -5.24 -30.40 -6.37
CA PHE A 142 -6.12 -30.80 -5.26
C PHE A 142 -6.34 -29.65 -4.29
N TYR A 143 -5.24 -29.05 -3.82
CA TYR A 143 -5.29 -27.92 -2.89
C TYR A 143 -6.02 -26.72 -3.51
N THR A 144 -5.73 -26.41 -4.77
CA THR A 144 -6.38 -25.31 -5.50
C THR A 144 -7.89 -25.55 -5.61
N LEU A 145 -8.32 -26.72 -6.07
CA LEU A 145 -9.73 -27.06 -6.22
C LEU A 145 -10.48 -27.01 -4.88
N THR A 146 -9.90 -27.56 -3.82
CA THR A 146 -10.47 -27.51 -2.46
C THR A 146 -10.70 -26.07 -2.01
N ARG A 147 -9.79 -25.15 -2.34
CA ARG A 147 -9.94 -23.72 -2.03
C ARG A 147 -10.99 -23.03 -2.89
N LEU A 148 -11.04 -23.33 -4.18
CA LEU A 148 -12.02 -22.74 -5.10
C LEU A 148 -13.45 -23.12 -4.72
N LEU A 149 -13.69 -24.35 -4.27
CA LEU A 149 -15.03 -24.77 -3.81
C LEU A 149 -15.53 -24.00 -2.58
N ASN A 150 -14.63 -23.34 -1.83
CA ASN A 150 -15.02 -22.48 -0.71
C ASN A 150 -15.40 -21.05 -1.14
N SER A 151 -15.21 -20.68 -2.41
CA SER A 151 -15.59 -19.36 -2.94
C SER A 151 -17.11 -19.18 -2.95
N LYS A 152 -17.58 -17.98 -2.62
CA LYS A 152 -19.01 -17.64 -2.54
C LYS A 152 -19.52 -17.12 -3.89
N ILE A 153 -19.73 -18.04 -4.83
CA ILE A 153 -20.34 -17.74 -6.14
C ILE A 153 -21.81 -18.15 -6.12
N ASN A 154 -22.68 -17.24 -6.52
CA ASN A 154 -24.13 -17.45 -6.50
C ASN A 154 -24.57 -18.35 -7.66
N LEU A 155 -25.61 -19.16 -7.40
CA LEU A 155 -26.31 -19.98 -8.41
C LEU A 155 -25.39 -20.93 -9.16
N LEU A 156 -24.45 -21.57 -8.45
CA LEU A 156 -23.64 -22.65 -9.00
C LEU A 156 -24.50 -23.88 -9.26
N ASN A 157 -24.13 -24.64 -10.28
CA ASN A 157 -24.81 -25.89 -10.58
C ASN A 157 -24.49 -26.98 -9.53
N ASP A 158 -25.50 -27.38 -8.76
CA ASP A 158 -25.36 -28.34 -7.65
C ASP A 158 -24.81 -29.70 -8.09
N HIS A 159 -25.17 -30.17 -9.29
CA HIS A 159 -24.67 -31.44 -9.82
C HIS A 159 -23.15 -31.40 -10.09
N VAL A 160 -22.66 -30.25 -10.58
CA VAL A 160 -21.22 -30.05 -10.80
C VAL A 160 -20.49 -30.00 -9.45
N LEU A 161 -21.06 -29.31 -8.45
CA LEU A 161 -20.48 -29.25 -7.10
C LEU A 161 -20.40 -30.63 -6.44
N LEU A 162 -21.49 -31.41 -6.51
CA LEU A 162 -21.53 -32.77 -6.02
C LEU A 162 -20.45 -33.63 -6.69
N PHE A 163 -20.31 -33.53 -8.02
CA PHE A 163 -19.25 -34.22 -8.74
C PHE A 163 -17.85 -33.81 -8.25
N CYS A 164 -17.61 -32.51 -8.04
CA CYS A 164 -16.32 -32.02 -7.54
C CYS A 164 -15.99 -32.59 -6.15
N ASN A 165 -16.97 -32.62 -5.24
CA ASN A 165 -16.77 -33.15 -3.89
C ASN A 165 -16.44 -34.65 -3.91
N ASN A 166 -17.19 -35.45 -4.68
CA ASN A 166 -16.91 -36.90 -4.83
C ASN A 166 -15.51 -37.17 -5.40
N VAL A 167 -15.06 -36.33 -6.35
CA VAL A 167 -13.69 -36.42 -6.89
C VAL A 167 -12.67 -36.12 -5.79
N LEU A 168 -12.84 -35.06 -5.00
CA LEU A 168 -11.92 -34.72 -3.91
C LEU A 168 -11.86 -35.84 -2.85
N GLU A 169 -13.00 -36.43 -2.48
CA GLU A 169 -13.05 -37.56 -1.55
C GLU A 169 -12.26 -38.77 -2.05
N LYS A 170 -12.36 -39.12 -3.35
CA LYS A 170 -11.54 -40.20 -3.93
C LYS A 170 -10.04 -39.90 -3.86
N HIS A 171 -9.65 -38.63 -4.00
CA HIS A 171 -8.25 -38.23 -4.07
C HIS A 171 -7.61 -37.94 -2.70
N ILE A 172 -8.38 -37.62 -1.66
CA ILE A 172 -7.86 -37.20 -0.35
C ILE A 172 -6.90 -38.23 0.28
N THR A 173 -7.15 -39.52 0.06
CA THR A 173 -6.32 -40.63 0.57
C THR A 173 -4.90 -40.62 -0.02
N LYS A 174 -4.71 -40.04 -1.21
CA LYS A 174 -3.41 -39.89 -1.88
C LYS A 174 -2.69 -38.60 -1.48
N ILE A 175 -3.32 -37.72 -0.71
CA ILE A 175 -2.78 -36.40 -0.36
C ILE A 175 -2.07 -36.45 1.00
N SER A 176 -0.76 -36.26 0.97
CA SER A 176 0.04 -36.11 2.18
C SER A 176 0.03 -34.67 2.68
N ARG A 177 -0.46 -34.45 3.91
CA ARG A 177 -0.39 -33.15 4.61
C ARG A 177 1.05 -32.64 4.72
N LYS A 178 2.02 -33.54 4.95
CA LYS A 178 3.45 -33.19 4.98
C LYS A 178 3.91 -32.62 3.62
N ASN A 179 3.43 -33.20 2.51
CA ASN A 179 3.76 -32.68 1.17
C ASN A 179 3.14 -31.31 0.91
N LEU A 180 1.88 -31.10 1.33
CA LEU A 180 1.22 -29.79 1.22
C LEU A 180 1.97 -28.70 1.99
N ILE A 181 2.43 -29.02 3.21
CA ILE A 181 3.26 -28.09 4.02
C ILE A 181 4.59 -27.83 3.32
N LYS A 182 5.27 -28.88 2.83
CA LYS A 182 6.56 -28.76 2.11
C LYS A 182 6.48 -27.84 0.90
N GLN A 183 5.37 -27.89 0.16
CA GLN A 183 5.17 -27.11 -1.07
C GLN A 183 4.32 -25.85 -0.84
N SER A 184 4.10 -25.45 0.41
CA SER A 184 3.19 -24.35 0.75
C SER A 184 3.54 -23.01 0.10
N TYR A 185 4.83 -22.71 -0.07
CA TYR A 185 5.28 -21.52 -0.79
C TYR A 185 4.77 -21.48 -2.24
N GLU A 186 4.88 -22.58 -2.97
CA GLU A 186 4.39 -22.69 -4.36
C GLU A 186 2.86 -22.84 -4.43
N PHE A 187 2.26 -23.62 -3.53
CA PHE A 187 0.84 -23.99 -3.57
C PHE A 187 -0.09 -22.90 -3.02
N ILE A 188 0.43 -22.03 -2.16
CA ILE A 188 -0.34 -20.99 -1.46
C ILE A 188 0.09 -19.60 -1.95
N GLU A 189 1.34 -19.18 -1.72
CA GLU A 189 1.76 -17.79 -2.01
C GLU A 189 1.91 -17.52 -3.52
N LYS A 190 2.53 -18.43 -4.28
CA LYS A 190 2.71 -18.27 -5.74
C LYS A 190 1.53 -18.77 -6.58
N ASN A 191 0.45 -19.24 -5.94
CA ASN A 191 -0.68 -19.78 -6.65
C ASN A 191 -1.51 -18.68 -7.34
N LYS A 192 -1.32 -18.56 -8.66
CA LYS A 192 -1.99 -17.54 -9.48
C LYS A 192 -3.51 -17.75 -9.55
N TYR A 193 -4.00 -18.97 -9.36
CA TYR A 193 -5.43 -19.28 -9.46
C TYR A 193 -6.21 -18.84 -8.22
N LEU A 194 -5.64 -19.03 -7.03
CA LEU A 194 -6.28 -18.58 -5.79
C LEU A 194 -6.52 -17.08 -5.78
N ASN A 195 -5.51 -16.29 -6.19
CA ASN A 195 -5.64 -14.84 -6.28
C ASN A 195 -6.63 -14.39 -7.37
N LYS A 196 -6.73 -15.12 -8.49
CA LYS A 196 -7.61 -14.76 -9.62
C LYS A 196 -9.09 -14.95 -9.28
N TYR A 197 -9.41 -16.01 -8.55
CA TYR A 197 -10.79 -16.41 -8.25
C TYR A 197 -11.20 -16.11 -6.81
N GLU A 198 -10.40 -15.29 -6.10
CA GLU A 198 -10.66 -14.92 -4.72
C GLU A 198 -11.91 -14.06 -4.59
N ASP A 199 -12.69 -14.31 -3.54
CA ASP A 199 -13.80 -13.46 -3.16
C ASP A 199 -13.31 -12.08 -2.71
N LYS A 200 -13.90 -11.03 -3.27
CA LYS A 200 -13.80 -9.67 -2.76
C LYS A 200 -14.78 -9.53 -1.60
N LYS A 201 -14.25 -9.21 -0.42
CA LYS A 201 -14.99 -9.05 0.83
C LYS A 201 -14.34 -7.97 1.69
N LEU A 202 -15.10 -7.43 2.63
CA LEU A 202 -14.54 -6.56 3.66
C LEU A 202 -13.50 -7.30 4.50
N TYR A 203 -12.45 -6.58 4.90
CA TYR A 203 -11.51 -7.08 5.89
C TYR A 203 -12.19 -7.26 7.25
N GLN A 204 -11.71 -8.21 8.04
CA GLN A 204 -12.31 -8.50 9.35
C GLN A 204 -12.32 -7.28 10.29
N HIS A 205 -11.26 -6.47 10.25
CA HIS A 205 -11.15 -5.25 11.04
C HIS A 205 -12.15 -4.17 10.62
N GLN A 206 -12.47 -4.05 9.33
CA GLN A 206 -13.54 -3.15 8.84
C GLN A 206 -14.90 -3.61 9.35
N LYS A 207 -15.18 -4.93 9.33
CA LYS A 207 -16.44 -5.48 9.85
C LYS A 207 -16.60 -5.19 11.34
N MET A 208 -15.54 -5.40 12.12
CA MET A 208 -15.52 -5.09 13.55
C MET A 208 -15.71 -3.60 13.80
N LEU A 209 -15.07 -2.73 13.01
CA LEU A 209 -15.21 -1.28 13.10
C LEU A 209 -16.65 -0.84 12.85
N PHE A 210 -17.26 -1.29 11.75
CA PHE A 210 -18.64 -0.94 11.41
C PHE A 210 -19.63 -1.44 12.46
N SER A 211 -19.43 -2.65 12.97
CA SER A 211 -20.24 -3.18 14.08
C SER A 211 -20.09 -2.33 15.35
N ALA A 212 -18.86 -1.96 15.72
CA ALA A 212 -18.58 -1.17 16.92
C ALA A 212 -19.16 0.25 16.87
N VAL A 213 -19.12 0.89 15.69
CA VAL A 213 -19.68 2.25 15.51
C VAL A 213 -21.21 2.26 15.61
N LYS A 214 -21.89 1.20 15.18
CA LYS A 214 -23.36 1.07 15.26
C LYS A 214 -23.88 1.01 16.70
N ASN A 215 -23.07 0.60 17.67
CA ASN A 215 -23.48 0.56 19.08
C ASN A 215 -23.77 1.98 19.60
N GLN A 216 -24.80 2.13 20.44
CA GLN A 216 -25.14 3.42 21.03
C GLN A 216 -24.16 3.83 22.14
N GLY A 217 -24.13 5.12 22.48
CA GLY A 217 -23.26 5.69 23.51
C GLY A 217 -21.89 6.16 23.01
N ALA A 218 -21.19 6.89 23.87
CA ALA A 218 -19.82 7.36 23.61
C ALA A 218 -18.86 6.17 23.47
N LYS A 219 -17.88 6.28 22.57
CA LYS A 219 -16.95 5.19 22.29
C LYS A 219 -15.56 5.67 21.89
N LEU A 220 -14.56 4.95 22.36
CA LEU A 220 -13.16 5.08 21.95
C LEU A 220 -12.71 3.75 21.32
N LEU A 221 -12.46 3.77 20.01
CA LEU A 221 -12.02 2.60 19.26
C LEU A 221 -10.52 2.69 18.97
N LEU A 222 -9.76 1.73 19.48
CA LEU A 222 -8.33 1.58 19.22
C LEU A 222 -8.16 0.68 17.98
N TYR A 223 -8.03 1.30 16.81
CA TYR A 223 -8.10 0.63 15.50
C TYR A 223 -6.70 0.30 14.95
N GLN A 224 -6.27 -0.93 15.19
CA GLN A 224 -4.97 -1.48 14.81
C GLN A 224 -5.09 -2.46 13.64
N ALA A 225 -4.79 -1.98 12.44
CA ALA A 225 -4.58 -2.86 11.29
C ALA A 225 -3.29 -2.49 10.53
N PRO A 226 -2.63 -3.47 9.88
CA PRO A 226 -1.45 -3.22 9.07
C PRO A 226 -1.73 -2.21 7.96
N THR A 227 -0.71 -1.42 7.62
CA THR A 227 -0.82 -0.46 6.53
C THR A 227 -1.09 -1.15 5.19
N GLY A 228 -1.91 -0.54 4.34
CA GLY A 228 -2.33 -1.09 3.05
C GLY A 228 -3.57 -1.99 3.10
N MET A 229 -4.24 -2.14 4.26
CA MET A 229 -5.48 -2.93 4.41
C MET A 229 -6.75 -2.08 4.47
N GLY A 230 -6.76 -0.91 3.82
CA GLY A 230 -7.97 -0.10 3.68
C GLY A 230 -8.44 0.65 4.94
N LYS A 231 -7.59 0.85 5.96
CA LYS A 231 -7.94 1.68 7.14
C LYS A 231 -8.40 3.08 6.75
N THR A 232 -7.59 3.78 5.95
CA THR A 232 -7.83 5.15 5.48
C THR A 232 -9.12 5.29 4.64
N LEU A 233 -9.60 4.21 4.00
CA LEU A 233 -10.85 4.21 3.23
C LEU A 233 -12.08 3.82 4.07
N SER A 234 -11.89 3.34 5.31
CA SER A 234 -12.99 2.96 6.20
C SER A 234 -13.96 4.13 6.52
N PRO A 235 -13.53 5.40 6.63
CA PRO A 235 -14.42 6.55 6.76
C PRO A 235 -15.55 6.64 5.73
N ILE A 236 -15.31 6.20 4.49
CA ILE A 236 -16.29 6.22 3.39
C ILE A 236 -17.50 5.32 3.71
N GLY A 237 -17.27 4.19 4.41
CA GLY A 237 -18.36 3.33 4.86
C GLY A 237 -19.11 3.92 6.06
N LEU A 238 -18.38 4.54 6.98
CA LEU A 238 -18.97 5.18 8.17
C LEU A 238 -19.84 6.40 7.83
N SER A 239 -19.51 7.12 6.75
CA SER A 239 -20.23 8.31 6.32
C SER A 239 -21.66 8.06 5.87
N LYS A 240 -22.11 6.80 5.77
CA LYS A 240 -23.49 6.45 5.45
C LYS A 240 -24.47 6.81 6.58
N HIS A 241 -24.01 6.81 7.83
CA HIS A 241 -24.86 7.05 9.01
C HIS A 241 -24.25 8.03 10.02
N LYS A 242 -22.96 8.32 9.92
CA LYS A 242 -22.28 9.23 10.82
C LYS A 242 -21.54 10.30 10.03
N LYS A 243 -21.47 11.51 10.58
CA LYS A 243 -20.66 12.59 10.05
C LYS A 243 -19.22 12.36 10.47
N ILE A 244 -18.25 12.49 9.56
CA ILE A 244 -16.87 12.14 9.86
C ILE A 244 -15.97 13.38 9.85
N ILE A 245 -15.22 13.58 10.93
CA ILE A 245 -14.04 14.46 10.95
C ILE A 245 -12.83 13.57 10.77
N PHE A 246 -12.32 13.49 9.54
CA PHE A 246 -11.14 12.72 9.23
C PHE A 246 -9.89 13.59 9.42
N VAL A 247 -9.10 13.27 10.44
CA VAL A 247 -7.85 13.96 10.75
C VAL A 247 -6.68 13.11 10.28
N CYS A 248 -5.83 13.66 9.43
CA CYS A 248 -4.60 13.00 8.99
C CYS A 248 -3.37 13.88 9.25
N ALA A 249 -2.25 13.22 9.54
CA ALA A 249 -0.97 13.91 9.73
C ALA A 249 -0.35 14.41 8.40
N ALA A 250 -0.61 13.72 7.29
CA ALA A 250 -0.01 14.02 6.01
C ALA A 250 -1.08 14.35 4.96
N LYS A 251 -0.98 15.55 4.36
CA LYS A 251 -1.96 16.11 3.42
C LYS A 251 -2.30 15.20 2.25
N HIS A 252 -1.32 14.53 1.65
CA HIS A 252 -1.54 13.62 0.52
C HIS A 252 -2.45 12.42 0.87
N VAL A 253 -2.49 11.97 2.13
CA VAL A 253 -3.39 10.91 2.60
C VAL A 253 -4.83 11.40 2.58
N GLY A 254 -5.06 12.60 3.12
CA GLY A 254 -6.38 13.24 3.07
C GLY A 254 -6.82 13.55 1.64
N MET A 255 -5.91 13.96 0.75
CA MET A 255 -6.23 14.15 -0.67
C MET A 255 -6.65 12.85 -1.37
N GLN A 256 -6.00 11.71 -1.05
CA GLN A 256 -6.41 10.40 -1.59
C GLN A 256 -7.83 10.04 -1.13
N LEU A 257 -8.15 10.26 0.15
CA LEU A 257 -9.50 10.05 0.66
C LEU A 257 -10.51 11.00 0.00
N ALA A 258 -10.18 12.28 -0.14
CA ALA A 258 -11.03 13.28 -0.80
C ALA A 258 -11.40 12.86 -2.22
N LYS A 259 -10.41 12.41 -2.99
CA LYS A 259 -10.59 11.90 -4.35
C LYS A 259 -11.53 10.69 -4.40
N SER A 260 -11.38 9.74 -3.47
CA SER A 260 -12.29 8.60 -3.34
C SER A 260 -13.71 9.03 -2.97
N CYS A 261 -13.88 10.02 -2.11
CA CYS A 261 -15.18 10.55 -1.71
C CYS A 261 -15.89 11.25 -2.88
N ILE A 262 -15.20 12.14 -3.59
CA ILE A 262 -15.72 12.84 -4.78
C ILE A 262 -16.13 11.83 -5.85
N SER A 263 -15.32 10.80 -6.09
CA SER A 263 -15.62 9.76 -7.08
C SER A 263 -16.85 8.90 -6.73
N MET A 264 -17.27 8.90 -5.46
CA MET A 264 -18.49 8.26 -4.95
C MET A 264 -19.59 9.28 -4.65
N GLU A 265 -19.43 10.53 -5.08
CA GLU A 265 -20.38 11.64 -4.91
C GLU A 265 -20.72 11.93 -3.44
N ILE A 266 -19.79 11.66 -2.53
CA ILE A 266 -19.95 11.95 -1.11
C ILE A 266 -19.69 13.45 -0.88
N PRO A 267 -20.61 14.20 -0.25
CA PRO A 267 -20.40 15.60 0.10
C PRO A 267 -19.26 15.79 1.10
N ILE A 268 -18.20 16.50 0.70
CA ILE A 268 -17.03 16.74 1.55
C ILE A 268 -16.67 18.22 1.73
N ALA A 269 -15.94 18.48 2.81
CA ALA A 269 -15.25 19.74 3.08
C ALA A 269 -13.76 19.51 3.31
N ILE A 270 -12.92 20.48 2.95
CA ILE A 270 -11.47 20.44 3.18
C ILE A 270 -11.06 21.52 4.18
N ALA A 271 -10.29 21.12 5.19
CA ALA A 271 -9.84 21.94 6.31
C ALA A 271 -8.34 21.71 6.62
N PHE A 272 -7.46 22.00 5.66
CA PHE A 272 -6.01 22.01 5.84
C PHE A 272 -5.51 23.43 6.14
N GLY A 273 -4.64 23.58 7.15
CA GLY A 273 -4.05 24.86 7.54
C GLY A 273 -5.09 25.94 7.89
N CYS A 274 -6.22 25.55 8.48
CA CYS A 274 -7.30 26.45 8.86
C CYS A 274 -7.10 27.00 10.28
N LEU A 275 -7.28 28.31 10.43
CA LEU A 275 -7.26 28.97 11.74
C LEU A 275 -8.67 29.11 12.31
N ASP A 276 -9.65 29.35 11.44
CA ASP A 276 -11.06 29.50 11.79
C ASP A 276 -11.98 28.85 10.74
N ALA A 277 -13.29 28.87 11.01
CA ALA A 277 -14.30 28.23 10.17
C ALA A 277 -14.41 28.86 8.76
N SER A 278 -13.99 30.12 8.59
CA SER A 278 -14.05 30.82 7.30
C SER A 278 -13.00 30.31 6.31
N ASP A 279 -12.00 29.58 6.78
CA ASP A 279 -10.97 28.95 5.96
C ASP A 279 -11.40 27.62 5.33
N ILE A 280 -12.45 27.00 5.87
CA ILE A 280 -12.97 25.74 5.37
C ILE A 280 -13.52 25.94 3.96
N ARG A 281 -13.29 24.97 3.07
CA ARG A 281 -13.76 25.00 1.68
C ARG A 281 -14.62 23.78 1.39
N LEU A 282 -15.81 24.02 0.86
CA LEU A 282 -16.76 23.00 0.47
C LEU A 282 -16.50 22.54 -0.97
N HIS A 283 -16.59 21.24 -1.19
CA HIS A 283 -16.71 20.71 -2.54
C HIS A 283 -18.12 20.97 -3.09
N TYR A 284 -18.30 21.01 -4.42
CA TYR A 284 -19.59 21.33 -5.03
C TYR A 284 -20.73 20.38 -4.62
N TYR A 285 -20.44 19.10 -4.35
CA TYR A 285 -21.43 18.16 -3.81
C TYR A 285 -21.96 18.54 -2.42
N ALA A 286 -21.19 19.29 -1.63
CA ALA A 286 -21.58 19.81 -0.32
C ALA A 286 -22.16 21.23 -0.38
N ALA A 287 -22.08 21.91 -1.52
CA ALA A 287 -22.60 23.27 -1.66
C ALA A 287 -24.13 23.29 -1.57
N LYS A 288 -24.65 24.04 -0.60
CA LYS A 288 -26.08 24.36 -0.50
C LYS A 288 -26.37 25.73 -1.09
N ASP A 289 -25.68 26.74 -0.57
CA ASP A 289 -25.86 28.14 -0.98
C ASP A 289 -24.71 28.55 -1.90
N PHE A 290 -25.08 28.96 -3.12
CA PHE A 290 -24.12 29.38 -4.12
C PHE A 290 -24.72 30.36 -5.12
N VAL A 291 -23.87 31.27 -5.59
CA VAL A 291 -24.19 32.19 -6.68
C VAL A 291 -23.98 31.46 -7.99
N LYS A 292 -24.98 31.45 -8.86
CA LYS A 292 -24.86 30.93 -10.24
C LYS A 292 -24.33 32.01 -11.18
N ASN A 293 -23.50 31.60 -12.13
CA ASN A 293 -23.05 32.47 -13.21
C ASN A 293 -24.25 32.77 -14.14
N ARG A 294 -24.58 34.06 -14.31
CA ARG A 294 -25.72 34.50 -15.13
C ARG A 294 -25.61 34.08 -16.60
N LYS A 295 -24.41 33.86 -17.14
CA LYS A 295 -24.17 33.47 -18.55
C LYS A 295 -24.14 31.96 -18.77
N THR A 296 -23.45 31.22 -17.89
CA THR A 296 -23.22 29.78 -18.08
C THR A 296 -24.14 28.88 -17.26
N GLY A 297 -24.89 29.44 -16.30
CA GLY A 297 -25.76 28.68 -15.39
C GLY A 297 -25.02 27.84 -14.34
N GLY A 298 -23.70 27.68 -14.46
CA GLY A 298 -22.85 26.94 -13.52
C GLY A 298 -22.61 27.67 -12.20
N ILE A 299 -22.06 26.97 -11.21
CA ILE A 299 -21.70 27.53 -9.91
C ILE A 299 -20.57 28.56 -10.08
N PHE A 300 -20.76 29.79 -9.60
CA PHE A 300 -19.78 30.87 -9.65
C PHE A 300 -19.04 31.06 -8.32
N ARG A 301 -19.78 31.09 -7.20
CA ARG A 301 -19.20 31.22 -5.85
C ARG A 301 -20.03 30.43 -4.85
N VAL A 302 -19.37 29.58 -4.07
CA VAL A 302 -19.98 28.81 -2.97
C VAL A 302 -19.87 29.59 -1.68
N ASP A 303 -20.95 29.63 -0.90
CA ASP A 303 -20.89 30.05 0.49
C ASP A 303 -20.38 28.89 1.35
N ASN A 304 -19.15 29.02 1.83
CA ASN A 304 -18.51 27.97 2.63
C ASN A 304 -18.91 28.01 4.11
N SER A 305 -19.69 29.00 4.54
CA SER A 305 -20.15 29.10 5.93
C SER A 305 -21.26 28.09 6.25
N VAL A 306 -21.97 27.57 5.24
CA VAL A 306 -23.12 26.66 5.41
C VAL A 306 -22.72 25.22 5.11
N GLY A 307 -22.39 24.46 6.15
CA GLY A 307 -21.84 23.10 6.07
C GLY A 307 -22.84 21.96 6.29
N ASP A 308 -24.14 22.23 6.18
CA ASP A 308 -25.21 21.29 6.58
C ASP A 308 -25.21 19.97 5.79
N LYS A 309 -24.82 20.01 4.51
CA LYS A 309 -24.73 18.82 3.65
C LYS A 309 -23.44 18.02 3.82
N VAL A 310 -22.45 18.52 4.57
CA VAL A 310 -21.14 17.85 4.67
C VAL A 310 -21.30 16.49 5.37
N GLU A 311 -20.81 15.43 4.73
CA GLU A 311 -20.74 14.09 5.32
C GLU A 311 -19.35 13.80 5.90
N ILE A 312 -18.30 14.27 5.22
CA ILE A 312 -16.91 14.10 5.66
C ILE A 312 -16.17 15.43 5.55
N ILE A 313 -15.58 15.90 6.65
CA ILE A 313 -14.58 16.97 6.64
C ILE A 313 -13.19 16.35 6.78
N ILE A 314 -12.29 16.70 5.86
CA ILE A 314 -10.91 16.21 5.81
C ILE A 314 -10.00 17.30 6.32
N SER A 315 -9.29 17.02 7.42
CA SER A 315 -8.55 18.01 8.19
C SER A 315 -7.14 17.53 8.52
N ASP A 316 -6.23 18.47 8.78
CA ASP A 316 -5.00 18.18 9.50
C ASP A 316 -5.20 18.24 11.01
N VAL A 317 -4.17 17.81 11.74
CA VAL A 317 -4.19 17.83 13.21
C VAL A 317 -4.35 19.26 13.75
N LYS A 318 -3.77 20.29 13.11
CA LYS A 318 -3.86 21.68 13.61
C LYS A 318 -5.28 22.24 13.49
N SER A 319 -5.98 21.87 12.43
CA SER A 319 -7.28 22.40 12.03
C SER A 319 -8.45 21.62 12.65
N TYR A 320 -8.17 20.63 13.50
CA TYR A 320 -9.18 19.76 14.10
C TYR A 320 -10.24 20.52 14.88
N LEU A 321 -9.84 21.41 15.81
CA LEU A 321 -10.80 22.15 16.65
C LEU A 321 -11.71 23.06 15.82
N CYS A 322 -11.15 23.70 14.78
CA CYS A 322 -11.93 24.47 13.81
C CYS A 322 -12.96 23.57 13.10
N SER A 323 -12.52 22.41 12.60
CA SER A 323 -13.39 21.44 11.91
C SER A 323 -14.47 20.87 12.83
N MET A 324 -14.14 20.63 14.10
CA MET A 324 -15.07 20.16 15.12
C MET A 324 -16.17 21.18 15.37
N ASN A 325 -15.80 22.43 15.64
CA ASN A 325 -16.76 23.51 15.88
C ASN A 325 -17.66 23.76 14.66
N TYR A 326 -17.09 23.70 13.46
CA TYR A 326 -17.84 23.82 12.21
C TYR A 326 -18.88 22.70 12.07
N MET A 327 -18.50 21.44 12.27
CA MET A 327 -19.44 20.31 12.17
C MET A 327 -20.51 20.33 13.26
N LEU A 328 -20.17 20.76 14.48
CA LEU A 328 -21.11 20.89 15.61
C LEU A 328 -22.15 21.99 15.41
N ALA A 329 -21.85 23.02 14.59
CA ALA A 329 -22.82 24.06 14.29
C ALA A 329 -24.06 23.53 13.53
N PHE A 330 -23.92 22.40 12.83
CA PHE A 330 -24.97 21.81 11.99
C PHE A 330 -25.43 20.42 12.43
N ASN A 331 -24.70 19.75 13.32
CA ASN A 331 -24.92 18.34 13.67
C ASN A 331 -24.80 18.11 15.19
N LYS A 332 -25.49 17.09 15.69
CA LYS A 332 -25.32 16.64 17.08
C LYS A 332 -23.97 15.93 17.27
N ALA A 333 -23.34 16.12 18.42
CA ALA A 333 -22.04 15.51 18.73
C ALA A 333 -22.06 13.98 18.63
N GLU A 334 -23.15 13.33 19.05
CA GLU A 334 -23.34 11.87 18.99
C GLU A 334 -23.39 11.28 17.57
N ASP A 335 -23.65 12.12 16.57
CA ASP A 335 -23.67 11.76 15.16
C ASP A 335 -22.35 12.00 14.44
N ILE A 336 -21.40 12.65 15.12
CA ILE A 336 -20.08 12.91 14.60
C ILE A 336 -19.10 11.84 15.12
N VAL A 337 -18.20 11.42 14.24
CA VAL A 337 -17.06 10.56 14.54
C VAL A 337 -15.78 11.32 14.25
N TRP A 338 -14.93 11.44 15.26
CA TRP A 338 -13.55 11.87 15.06
C TRP A 338 -12.71 10.66 14.67
N PHE A 339 -12.37 10.57 13.38
CA PHE A 339 -11.47 9.55 12.86
C PHE A 339 -10.07 10.13 12.74
N TRP A 340 -9.19 9.75 13.66
CA TRP A 340 -7.81 10.22 13.69
C TRP A 340 -6.87 9.15 13.11
N ASP A 341 -6.33 9.42 11.92
CA ASP A 341 -5.32 8.57 11.26
C ASP A 341 -3.90 8.96 11.69
N GLU A 342 -3.13 7.96 12.11
CA GLU A 342 -1.78 8.03 12.68
C GLU A 342 -1.63 9.00 13.88
N PRO A 343 -2.41 8.81 14.97
CA PRO A 343 -2.34 9.65 16.17
C PRO A 343 -1.03 9.50 16.95
N THR A 344 -0.22 8.48 16.65
CA THR A 344 1.09 8.25 17.30
C THR A 344 2.21 9.06 16.67
N ILE A 345 1.95 9.81 15.59
CA ILE A 345 2.98 10.61 14.93
C ILE A 345 3.61 11.61 15.91
N THR A 346 4.94 11.74 15.86
CA THR A 346 5.75 12.59 16.75
C THR A 346 5.77 12.19 18.22
N LEU A 347 5.02 11.16 18.63
CA LEU A 347 5.07 10.65 20.01
C LEU A 347 6.35 9.84 20.27
N ASP A 348 7.12 9.54 19.24
CA ASP A 348 8.46 8.93 19.30
C ASP A 348 9.53 9.90 19.83
N TYR A 349 9.30 11.22 19.78
CA TYR A 349 10.19 12.22 20.35
C TYR A 349 9.83 12.49 21.81
N THR A 350 10.84 12.73 22.66
CA THR A 350 10.62 13.16 24.05
C THR A 350 9.85 14.49 24.14
N GLU A 351 10.19 15.44 23.27
CA GLU A 351 9.51 16.73 23.13
C GLU A 351 9.38 17.10 21.65
N HIS A 352 8.23 17.67 21.27
CA HIS A 352 8.00 18.17 19.91
C HIS A 352 6.98 19.32 19.93
N PRO A 353 7.12 20.37 19.10
CA PRO A 353 6.17 21.50 19.06
C PRO A 353 4.71 21.08 18.83
N PHE A 354 4.51 19.96 18.13
CA PHE A 354 3.19 19.41 17.83
C PHE A 354 2.50 18.80 19.07
N HIS A 355 3.25 18.42 20.12
CA HIS A 355 2.69 17.82 21.33
C HIS A 355 1.67 18.73 22.02
N ASN A 356 1.91 20.05 22.02
CA ASN A 356 0.96 21.02 22.57
C ASN A 356 -0.37 21.03 21.79
N ILE A 357 -0.30 20.87 20.46
CA ILE A 357 -1.47 20.80 19.59
C ILE A 357 -2.26 19.51 19.88
N LEU A 358 -1.58 18.37 19.99
CA LEU A 358 -2.19 17.08 20.33
C LEU A 358 -2.94 17.15 21.67
N LYS A 359 -2.28 17.71 22.69
CA LYS A 359 -2.86 17.93 24.02
C LYS A 359 -4.10 18.82 23.95
N ASN A 360 -4.00 19.98 23.29
CA ASN A 360 -5.11 20.92 23.18
C ASN A 360 -6.31 20.30 22.44
N ASN A 361 -6.07 19.60 21.33
CA ASN A 361 -7.12 18.92 20.57
C ASN A 361 -7.88 17.91 21.45
N TRP A 362 -7.15 17.10 22.22
CA TRP A 362 -7.75 16.11 23.10
C TRP A 362 -8.50 16.75 24.27
N GLN A 363 -7.93 17.78 24.89
CA GLN A 363 -8.52 18.49 26.02
C GLN A 363 -9.75 19.33 25.64
N GLN A 364 -9.84 19.81 24.40
CA GLN A 364 -11.01 20.57 23.95
C GLN A 364 -12.01 19.74 23.13
N ASN A 365 -11.69 18.48 22.81
CA ASN A 365 -12.61 17.59 22.11
C ASN A 365 -13.93 17.41 22.89
N THR A 366 -15.04 17.60 22.19
CA THR A 366 -16.42 17.37 22.64
C THR A 366 -17.13 16.25 21.87
N ILE A 367 -16.47 15.65 20.88
CA ILE A 367 -17.00 14.53 20.09
C ILE A 367 -16.86 13.20 20.89
N PRO A 368 -17.98 12.52 21.19
CA PRO A 368 -18.00 11.31 22.01
C PRO A 368 -17.64 10.02 21.26
N ASN A 369 -17.64 10.01 19.92
CA ASN A 369 -17.20 8.87 19.12
C ASN A 369 -15.81 9.14 18.53
N VAL A 370 -14.78 8.48 19.07
CA VAL A 370 -13.39 8.67 18.65
C VAL A 370 -12.80 7.36 18.15
N ILE A 371 -12.14 7.41 16.99
CA ILE A 371 -11.40 6.29 16.40
C ILE A 371 -9.95 6.70 16.27
N LEU A 372 -9.07 6.01 16.99
CA LEU A 372 -7.61 6.17 16.87
C LEU A 372 -7.08 5.08 15.93
N SER A 373 -6.64 5.45 14.73
CA SER A 373 -6.21 4.54 13.68
C SER A 373 -4.69 4.56 13.51
N SER A 374 -3.98 3.51 13.92
CA SER A 374 -2.54 3.34 13.61
C SER A 374 -2.15 1.86 13.63
N ALA A 375 -1.14 1.49 12.84
CA ALA A 375 -0.61 0.13 12.87
C ALA A 375 0.19 -0.17 14.14
N THR A 376 0.63 0.87 14.85
CA THR A 376 1.51 0.78 16.04
C THR A 376 0.90 1.51 17.23
N LEU A 377 -0.42 1.59 17.29
CA LEU A 377 -1.10 2.13 18.45
C LEU A 377 -0.75 1.27 19.68
N PRO A 378 -0.51 1.86 20.86
CA PRO A 378 -0.39 1.10 22.10
C PRO A 378 -1.66 0.31 22.43
N LYS A 379 -1.52 -0.71 23.27
CA LYS A 379 -2.66 -1.47 23.80
C LYS A 379 -3.37 -0.69 24.90
N GLN A 380 -4.64 -1.01 25.12
CA GLN A 380 -5.53 -0.42 26.10
C GLN A 380 -4.94 -0.48 27.52
N ASN A 381 -4.25 -1.56 27.88
CA ASN A 381 -3.60 -1.69 29.18
C ASN A 381 -2.34 -0.82 29.34
N GLU A 382 -1.78 -0.32 28.24
CA GLU A 382 -0.59 0.54 28.24
C GLU A 382 -0.96 2.03 28.32
N ILE A 383 -2.15 2.43 27.87
CA ILE A 383 -2.57 3.85 27.76
C ILE A 383 -3.67 4.25 28.73
N TYR A 384 -3.55 3.82 29.99
CA TYR A 384 -4.55 4.08 31.04
C TYR A 384 -4.86 5.58 31.24
N GLY A 385 -3.85 6.46 31.18
CA GLY A 385 -4.03 7.90 31.34
C GLY A 385 -4.94 8.49 30.27
N CYS A 386 -4.67 8.16 29.00
CA CYS A 386 -5.49 8.56 27.86
C CYS A 386 -6.94 8.08 27.98
N ILE A 387 -7.11 6.81 28.36
CA ILE A 387 -8.43 6.18 28.55
C ILE A 387 -9.21 6.81 29.71
N SER A 388 -8.54 7.06 30.83
CA SER A 388 -9.15 7.65 32.02
C SER A 388 -9.62 9.09 31.74
N SER A 389 -8.79 9.87 31.03
CA SER A 389 -9.14 11.21 30.56
C SER A 389 -10.40 11.21 29.69
N PHE A 390 -10.46 10.30 28.71
CA PHE A 390 -11.63 10.14 27.85
C PHE A 390 -12.89 9.79 28.64
N ARG A 391 -12.80 8.81 29.56
CA ARG A 391 -13.93 8.39 30.41
C ARG A 391 -14.41 9.49 31.36
N SER A 392 -13.50 10.35 31.81
CA SER A 392 -13.84 11.48 32.67
C SER A 392 -14.73 12.50 31.94
N LYS A 393 -14.50 12.67 30.63
CA LYS A 393 -15.33 13.52 29.77
C LYS A 393 -16.61 12.86 29.29
N PHE A 394 -16.52 11.57 28.97
CA PHE A 394 -17.63 10.79 28.44
C PHE A 394 -17.88 9.57 29.35
N PRO A 395 -18.67 9.74 30.43
CA PRO A 395 -19.01 8.65 31.33
C PRO A 395 -19.68 7.49 30.60
N MET A 396 -19.49 6.27 31.09
CA MET A 396 -20.06 5.04 30.50
C MET A 396 -19.61 4.76 29.06
N SER A 397 -18.49 5.36 28.61
CA SER A 397 -17.99 5.13 27.25
C SER A 397 -17.52 3.69 27.02
N ASN A 398 -17.84 3.15 25.85
CA ASN A 398 -17.33 1.85 25.40
C ASN A 398 -15.90 1.98 24.84
N ILE A 399 -14.98 1.17 25.33
CA ILE A 399 -13.59 1.14 24.85
C ILE A 399 -13.33 -0.22 24.25
N GLN A 400 -12.92 -0.24 22.99
CA GLN A 400 -12.73 -1.48 22.25
C GLN A 400 -11.46 -1.43 21.40
N GLU A 401 -10.66 -2.48 21.49
CA GLU A 401 -9.55 -2.73 20.58
C GLU A 401 -10.02 -3.51 19.35
N ILE A 402 -9.59 -3.06 18.17
CA ILE A 402 -9.82 -3.75 16.90
C ILE A 402 -8.46 -4.04 16.29
N THR A 403 -8.01 -5.30 16.39
CA THR A 403 -6.70 -5.73 15.91
C THR A 403 -6.81 -6.66 14.70
N SER A 404 -5.96 -6.48 13.68
CA SER A 404 -5.79 -7.41 12.56
C SER A 404 -4.34 -7.76 12.31
N TYR A 405 -4.10 -8.98 11.83
CA TYR A 405 -2.78 -9.50 11.45
C TYR A 405 -2.83 -10.27 10.13
N GLU A 406 -3.79 -9.94 9.26
CA GLU A 406 -3.99 -10.66 8.00
C GLU A 406 -2.74 -10.60 7.10
N CYS A 407 -2.34 -11.71 6.50
CA CYS A 407 -1.13 -11.78 5.69
C CYS A 407 -1.34 -12.77 4.54
N LYS A 408 -1.41 -12.25 3.31
CA LYS A 408 -1.53 -13.07 2.09
C LYS A 408 -0.18 -13.51 1.53
N LYS A 409 0.84 -12.66 1.67
CA LYS A 409 2.22 -12.92 1.21
C LYS A 409 3.23 -12.48 2.26
N THR A 410 4.27 -13.27 2.39
CA THR A 410 5.38 -13.04 3.30
C THR A 410 6.38 -12.01 2.76
N ILE A 411 6.93 -11.20 3.66
CA ILE A 411 7.99 -10.23 3.37
C ILE A 411 9.22 -10.60 4.21
N PRO A 412 10.11 -11.50 3.71
CA PRO A 412 11.25 -11.97 4.49
C PRO A 412 12.16 -10.84 4.93
N ILE A 413 12.61 -10.91 6.18
CA ILE A 413 13.68 -10.08 6.71
C ILE A 413 15.01 -10.78 6.51
N LEU A 414 16.00 -10.05 6.01
CA LEU A 414 17.37 -10.48 5.82
C LEU A 414 18.30 -9.78 6.81
N ASP A 415 19.25 -10.53 7.36
CA ASP A 415 20.33 -10.01 8.19
C ASP A 415 21.45 -9.35 7.36
N VAL A 416 22.48 -8.85 8.03
CA VAL A 416 23.65 -8.20 7.40
C VAL A 416 24.39 -9.07 6.38
N LYS A 417 24.30 -10.40 6.54
CA LYS A 417 24.94 -11.43 5.72
C LYS A 417 23.99 -12.03 4.67
N GLY A 418 22.75 -11.53 4.58
CA GLY A 418 21.75 -12.01 3.62
C GLY A 418 21.00 -13.28 4.04
N HIS A 419 21.06 -13.69 5.31
CA HIS A 419 20.27 -14.83 5.80
C HIS A 419 18.87 -14.41 6.22
N ILE A 420 17.92 -15.33 6.06
CA ILE A 420 16.57 -15.17 6.56
C ILE A 420 16.56 -15.12 8.09
N VAL A 421 15.76 -14.19 8.62
CA VAL A 421 15.60 -13.94 10.05
C VAL A 421 14.39 -14.69 10.59
N LEU A 422 14.63 -15.71 11.42
CA LEU A 422 13.60 -16.41 12.21
C LEU A 422 14.12 -16.72 13.62
N PRO A 423 13.23 -16.83 14.63
CA PRO A 423 13.65 -17.09 16.02
C PRO A 423 14.65 -18.25 16.18
N HIS A 424 14.40 -19.38 15.53
CA HIS A 424 15.28 -20.56 15.62
C HIS A 424 16.61 -20.44 14.87
N LEU A 425 16.78 -19.40 14.04
CA LEU A 425 18.01 -19.12 13.27
C LEU A 425 18.90 -18.07 13.94
N ILE A 426 18.38 -17.38 14.97
CA ILE A 426 19.00 -16.19 15.58
C ILE A 426 19.28 -16.39 17.07
N PHE A 427 18.33 -16.98 17.80
CA PHE A 427 18.49 -17.18 19.24
C PHE A 427 19.11 -18.56 19.51
N GLU A 428 20.32 -18.56 20.05
CA GLU A 428 21.00 -19.78 20.51
C GLU A 428 20.33 -20.38 21.75
N ASN A 429 19.88 -19.51 22.66
CA ASN A 429 19.28 -19.93 23.93
C ASN A 429 17.75 -20.03 23.84
N TYR A 430 17.21 -21.09 24.43
CA TYR A 430 15.76 -21.31 24.47
C TYR A 430 15.00 -20.22 25.26
N GLU A 431 15.61 -19.65 26.30
CA GLU A 431 14.95 -18.60 27.09
C GLU A 431 14.69 -17.33 26.26
N ASP A 432 15.58 -16.97 25.34
CA ASP A 432 15.36 -15.87 24.40
C ASP A 432 14.26 -16.21 23.39
N VAL A 433 14.22 -17.45 22.90
CA VAL A 433 13.11 -17.94 22.06
C VAL A 433 11.79 -17.85 22.81
N LYS A 434 11.76 -18.21 24.09
CA LYS A 434 10.55 -18.15 24.92
C LYS A 434 10.06 -16.71 25.09
N LYS A 435 10.97 -15.76 25.36
CA LYS A 435 10.65 -14.32 25.40
C LYS A 435 10.08 -13.83 24.06
N CYS A 436 10.74 -14.19 22.95
CA CYS A 436 10.27 -13.88 21.60
C CYS A 436 8.88 -14.47 21.32
N VAL A 437 8.64 -15.74 21.64
CA VAL A 437 7.34 -16.40 21.44
C VAL A 437 6.23 -15.72 22.25
N ASN A 438 6.48 -15.37 23.51
CA ASN A 438 5.52 -14.63 24.33
C ASN A 438 5.16 -13.30 23.67
N TYR A 439 6.18 -12.55 23.22
CA TYR A 439 6.01 -11.29 22.53
C TYR A 439 5.25 -11.43 21.18
N LEU A 440 5.53 -12.47 20.40
CA LEU A 440 4.84 -12.75 19.12
C LEU A 440 3.37 -13.14 19.31
N ASN A 441 3.04 -13.85 20.39
CA ASN A 441 1.64 -14.19 20.70
C ASN A 441 0.81 -12.93 20.97
N THR A 442 1.43 -11.91 21.57
CA THR A 442 0.83 -10.59 21.79
C THR A 442 0.87 -9.66 20.57
N ASN A 443 1.80 -9.86 19.63
CA ASN A 443 2.06 -8.96 18.48
C ASN A 443 2.16 -9.75 17.17
N LYS A 444 1.05 -10.39 16.77
CA LYS A 444 1.01 -11.29 15.59
C LYS A 444 1.29 -10.61 14.25
N THR A 445 1.21 -9.27 14.17
CA THR A 445 1.49 -8.50 12.95
C THR A 445 2.90 -8.74 12.40
N ILE A 446 3.87 -9.00 13.28
CA ILE A 446 5.27 -9.28 12.93
C ILE A 446 5.41 -10.58 12.12
N LEU A 447 4.50 -11.55 12.29
CA LEU A 447 4.53 -12.82 11.58
C LEU A 447 4.44 -12.65 10.06
N ARG A 448 3.93 -11.51 9.57
CA ARG A 448 3.98 -11.14 8.13
C ARG A 448 5.40 -11.22 7.56
N HIS A 449 6.41 -10.98 8.38
CA HIS A 449 7.81 -10.94 7.97
C HIS A 449 8.55 -12.27 8.06
N PHE A 450 7.90 -13.31 8.59
CA PHE A 450 8.54 -14.62 8.76
C PHE A 450 8.38 -15.46 7.51
N ASP A 451 9.51 -15.81 6.88
CA ASP A 451 9.57 -16.61 5.65
C ASP A 451 8.80 -17.93 5.79
N LEU A 452 7.84 -18.16 4.88
CA LEU A 452 7.01 -19.37 4.91
C LEU A 452 7.82 -20.62 4.55
N GLY A 453 8.77 -20.51 3.62
CA GLY A 453 9.63 -21.61 3.20
C GLY A 453 10.45 -22.15 4.36
N GLU A 454 11.18 -21.28 5.04
CA GLU A 454 11.99 -21.65 6.21
C GLU A 454 11.14 -22.12 7.40
N ILE A 455 9.96 -21.53 7.62
CA ILE A 455 9.00 -22.03 8.61
C ILE A 455 8.61 -23.49 8.32
N THR A 456 8.29 -23.81 7.07
CA THR A 456 7.85 -25.16 6.72
C THR A 456 8.99 -26.18 6.80
N ARG A 457 10.22 -25.76 6.46
CA ARG A 457 11.44 -26.57 6.67
C ARG A 457 11.63 -26.91 8.15
N PHE A 458 11.45 -25.94 9.05
CA PHE A 458 11.47 -26.15 10.49
C PHE A 458 10.39 -27.12 10.97
N ILE A 459 9.14 -26.86 10.60
CA ILE A 459 7.99 -27.71 10.96
C ILE A 459 8.23 -29.17 10.57
N LEU A 460 8.71 -29.41 9.34
CA LEU A 460 8.95 -30.75 8.81
C LEU A 460 10.11 -31.45 9.52
N TYR A 461 11.19 -30.73 9.84
CA TYR A 461 12.32 -31.29 10.57
C TYR A 461 11.90 -31.78 11.96
N VAL A 462 11.24 -30.91 12.73
CA VAL A 462 10.78 -31.21 14.10
C VAL A 462 9.80 -32.39 14.12
N ASN A 463 8.88 -32.45 13.16
CA ASN A 463 7.94 -33.57 13.03
C ASN A 463 8.63 -34.86 12.55
N LYS A 464 9.68 -34.79 11.71
CA LYS A 464 10.42 -35.97 11.27
C LYS A 464 11.22 -36.61 12.41
N LYS A 465 11.73 -35.79 13.33
CA LYS A 465 12.49 -36.23 14.51
C LYS A 465 11.60 -36.69 15.68
N ASN A 466 10.27 -36.65 15.54
CA ASN A 466 9.30 -37.02 16.58
C ASN A 466 9.53 -36.29 17.93
N LEU A 467 9.97 -35.04 17.89
CA LEU A 467 10.27 -34.23 19.09
C LEU A 467 9.03 -33.61 19.75
N LEU A 468 7.84 -33.90 19.22
CA LEU A 468 6.56 -33.31 19.64
C LEU A 468 5.66 -34.38 20.24
N LYS A 469 4.86 -33.98 21.23
CA LYS A 469 3.72 -34.80 21.70
C LYS A 469 2.74 -35.01 20.55
N GLU A 470 2.03 -36.14 20.55
CA GLU A 470 1.10 -36.53 19.49
C GLU A 470 0.08 -35.44 19.12
N ARG A 471 -0.48 -34.75 20.12
CA ARG A 471 -1.43 -33.63 19.94
C ARG A 471 -0.88 -32.45 19.13
N TYR A 472 0.43 -32.32 19.03
CA TYR A 472 1.12 -31.27 18.28
C TYR A 472 1.71 -31.77 16.97
N THR A 473 1.43 -33.00 16.54
CA THR A 473 1.88 -33.50 15.24
C THR A 473 1.06 -32.88 14.11
N ILE A 474 1.63 -32.84 12.90
CA ILE A 474 0.99 -32.26 11.70
C ILE A 474 -0.41 -32.84 11.46
N ASN A 475 -0.57 -34.17 11.59
CA ASN A 475 -1.84 -34.83 11.28
C ASN A 475 -2.92 -34.50 12.31
N THR A 476 -2.56 -34.39 13.58
CA THR A 476 -3.51 -34.09 14.66
C THR A 476 -3.87 -32.60 14.69
N TYR A 477 -2.91 -31.71 14.43
CA TYR A 477 -3.16 -30.27 14.41
C TYR A 477 -3.95 -29.82 13.16
N PHE A 478 -3.59 -30.35 11.97
CA PHE A 478 -4.27 -30.04 10.72
C PHE A 478 -5.24 -31.16 10.31
N GLN A 479 -6.32 -31.34 11.09
CA GLN A 479 -7.36 -32.31 10.76
C GLN A 479 -7.98 -32.02 9.38
N ASP A 480 -8.37 -30.77 9.14
CA ASP A 480 -8.83 -30.28 7.84
C ASP A 480 -7.68 -29.66 7.03
N ILE A 481 -7.58 -30.03 5.76
CA ILE A 481 -6.64 -29.45 4.78
C ILE A 481 -6.92 -27.96 4.55
N ASN A 482 -8.17 -27.51 4.71
CA ASN A 482 -8.52 -26.08 4.65
C ASN A 482 -7.85 -25.26 5.76
N ASN A 483 -7.41 -25.89 6.85
CA ASN A 483 -6.64 -25.20 7.90
C ASN A 483 -5.17 -24.99 7.52
N ILE A 484 -4.67 -25.61 6.44
CA ILE A 484 -3.32 -25.39 5.94
C ILE A 484 -3.31 -24.11 5.09
N ASN A 485 -3.13 -22.97 5.75
CA ASN A 485 -2.96 -21.65 5.13
C ASN A 485 -1.77 -20.89 5.77
N VAL A 486 -1.35 -19.77 5.17
CA VAL A 486 -0.18 -18.99 5.62
C VAL A 486 -0.26 -18.64 7.10
N ILE A 487 -1.41 -18.12 7.56
CA ILE A 487 -1.60 -17.67 8.93
C ILE A 487 -1.50 -18.85 9.90
N LYS A 488 -2.23 -19.94 9.65
CA LYS A 488 -2.26 -21.12 10.52
C LYS A 488 -0.92 -21.86 10.57
N LEU A 489 -0.14 -21.87 9.48
CA LEU A 489 1.22 -22.40 9.47
C LEU A 489 2.16 -21.57 10.34
N LYS A 490 2.05 -20.23 10.30
CA LYS A 490 2.82 -19.32 11.16
C LYS A 490 2.42 -19.44 12.63
N GLU A 491 1.13 -19.53 12.93
CA GLU A 491 0.63 -19.79 14.30
C GLU A 491 1.13 -21.13 14.83
N TYR A 492 1.08 -22.18 14.01
CA TYR A 492 1.59 -23.50 14.36
C TYR A 492 3.10 -23.47 14.61
N TYR A 493 3.87 -22.75 13.80
CA TYR A 493 5.30 -22.54 14.01
C TYR A 493 5.63 -21.90 15.37
N VAL A 494 4.94 -20.82 15.74
CA VAL A 494 5.10 -20.18 17.05
C VAL A 494 4.72 -21.13 18.18
N LEU A 495 3.64 -21.89 18.00
CA LEU A 495 3.20 -22.89 18.97
C LEU A 495 4.27 -23.98 19.20
N ILE A 496 4.83 -24.57 18.15
CA ILE A 496 5.84 -25.64 18.29
C ILE A 496 7.14 -25.11 18.89
N LEU A 497 7.58 -23.88 18.56
CA LEU A 497 8.74 -23.26 19.21
C LEU A 497 8.56 -23.21 20.73
N SER A 498 7.35 -22.91 21.22
CA SER A 498 7.03 -22.86 22.65
C SER A 498 7.13 -24.22 23.37
N LYS A 499 7.32 -25.35 22.65
CA LYS A 499 7.29 -26.71 23.21
C LYS A 499 8.62 -27.46 23.14
N LEU A 500 9.69 -26.85 22.63
CA LEU A 500 10.93 -27.54 22.28
C LEU A 500 12.09 -27.37 23.28
N LYS A 501 11.84 -26.93 24.52
CA LYS A 501 12.90 -26.61 25.51
C LYS A 501 14.03 -27.63 25.61
N LYS A 502 13.71 -28.92 25.73
CA LYS A 502 14.71 -29.99 25.96
C LYS A 502 15.56 -30.32 24.74
N SER A 503 15.05 -30.13 23.54
CA SER A 503 15.70 -30.54 22.28
C SER A 503 16.14 -29.36 21.44
N TYR A 504 16.05 -28.14 21.98
CA TYR A 504 16.28 -26.91 21.22
C TYR A 504 17.73 -26.78 20.73
N GLU A 505 18.70 -27.18 21.55
CA GLU A 505 20.12 -27.10 21.20
C GLU A 505 20.47 -27.95 19.97
N GLU A 506 20.01 -29.21 19.91
CA GLU A 506 20.18 -30.07 18.72
C GLU A 506 19.55 -29.42 17.47
N ILE A 507 18.36 -28.86 17.63
CA ILE A 507 17.64 -28.19 16.53
C ILE A 507 18.43 -26.96 16.07
N TYR A 508 18.88 -26.11 16.98
CA TYR A 508 19.64 -24.91 16.67
C TYR A 508 20.92 -25.28 15.89
N GLN A 509 21.71 -26.22 16.40
CA GLN A 509 22.94 -26.68 15.73
C GLN A 509 22.67 -27.24 14.32
N HIS A 510 21.58 -28.02 14.17
CA HIS A 510 21.18 -28.52 12.85
C HIS A 510 20.92 -27.39 11.85
N PHE A 511 20.16 -26.36 12.26
CA PHE A 511 19.81 -25.26 11.38
C PHE A 511 20.98 -24.30 11.12
N GLN A 512 21.87 -24.08 12.09
CA GLN A 512 23.10 -23.31 11.87
C GLN A 512 24.03 -24.00 10.86
N SER A 513 24.23 -25.32 10.97
CA SER A 513 25.10 -26.08 10.03
C SER A 513 24.62 -26.05 8.57
N LYS A 514 23.32 -25.80 8.35
CA LYS A 514 22.70 -25.76 7.02
C LYS A 514 22.19 -24.38 6.63
N LYS A 515 22.60 -23.35 7.39
CA LYS A 515 22.22 -21.97 7.15
C LYS A 515 22.92 -21.50 5.87
N GLN A 516 22.13 -21.05 4.90
CA GLN A 516 22.64 -20.50 3.65
C GLN A 516 22.03 -19.12 3.43
N PRO A 517 22.83 -18.14 2.96
CA PRO A 517 22.30 -16.82 2.68
C PRO A 517 21.43 -16.88 1.43
N LEU A 518 20.32 -16.12 1.43
CA LEU A 518 19.45 -16.01 0.27
C LEU A 518 20.18 -15.33 -0.90
N HIS A 519 21.06 -14.38 -0.57
CA HIS A 519 21.93 -13.67 -1.50
C HIS A 519 23.34 -13.64 -0.92
N THR A 520 24.36 -13.88 -1.76
CA THR A 520 25.77 -13.89 -1.34
C THR A 520 26.20 -12.56 -0.72
N SER A 521 25.69 -11.45 -1.23
CA SER A 521 25.83 -10.11 -0.67
C SER A 521 24.55 -9.30 -0.89
N VAL A 522 24.35 -8.31 -0.04
CA VAL A 522 23.17 -7.43 -0.04
C VAL A 522 23.55 -5.96 0.17
N VAL A 523 24.79 -5.57 -0.14
CA VAL A 523 25.35 -4.27 0.23
C VAL A 523 25.52 -3.36 -0.98
N LYS A 524 26.15 -3.88 -2.04
CA LYS A 524 26.55 -3.13 -3.24
C LYS A 524 25.42 -3.14 -4.27
N ILE A 525 24.30 -2.52 -3.91
CA ILE A 525 23.08 -2.52 -4.72
C ILE A 525 23.12 -1.64 -5.97
N THR A 526 24.18 -0.88 -6.21
CA THR A 526 24.38 -0.22 -7.51
C THR A 526 25.25 -1.01 -8.47
N THR A 527 25.79 -2.16 -8.04
CA THR A 527 26.64 -3.04 -8.86
C THR A 527 26.19 -4.50 -8.72
N ASN A 528 27.01 -5.39 -8.17
CA ASN A 528 26.79 -6.85 -8.17
C ASN A 528 25.47 -7.27 -7.49
N ASP A 529 25.04 -6.54 -6.47
CA ASP A 529 23.85 -6.90 -5.69
C ASP A 529 22.56 -6.26 -6.24
N ALA A 530 22.64 -5.44 -7.29
CA ALA A 530 21.48 -4.70 -7.82
C ALA A 530 20.32 -5.64 -8.22
N HIS A 531 20.63 -6.79 -8.82
CA HIS A 531 19.63 -7.76 -9.29
C HIS A 531 18.77 -8.37 -8.19
N THR A 532 19.20 -8.23 -6.94
CA THR A 532 18.44 -8.71 -5.78
C THR A 532 17.25 -7.80 -5.47
N LEU A 533 17.17 -6.62 -6.10
CA LEU A 533 16.04 -5.70 -6.05
C LEU A 533 15.20 -5.90 -7.32
N THR A 534 14.04 -6.51 -7.16
CA THR A 534 13.15 -6.97 -8.23
C THR A 534 11.81 -6.25 -8.18
N ASP A 535 11.08 -6.31 -9.29
CA ASP A 535 9.67 -5.91 -9.42
C ASP A 535 9.31 -4.43 -9.18
N GLY A 536 10.03 -3.68 -8.34
CA GLY A 536 9.70 -2.30 -8.00
C GLY A 536 10.75 -1.56 -7.17
N PRO A 537 10.45 -0.30 -6.80
CA PRO A 537 11.40 0.60 -6.14
C PRO A 537 11.77 0.13 -4.74
N THR A 538 12.95 0.57 -4.30
CA THR A 538 13.49 0.27 -2.97
C THR A 538 13.56 1.53 -2.11
N ILE A 539 13.24 1.41 -0.82
CA ILE A 539 13.49 2.46 0.17
C ILE A 539 14.69 2.12 1.05
N TYR A 540 15.53 3.11 1.35
CA TYR A 540 16.67 3.00 2.25
C TYR A 540 16.57 4.06 3.35
N LEU A 541 16.25 3.62 4.57
CA LEU A 541 16.14 4.49 5.73
C LEU A 541 17.49 4.58 6.44
N THR A 542 17.97 5.80 6.72
CA THR A 542 19.26 6.10 7.36
C THR A 542 19.20 7.44 8.07
N ASN A 543 20.03 7.67 9.09
CA ASN A 543 20.14 9.01 9.69
C ASN A 543 20.96 9.95 8.79
N ASP A 544 21.97 9.44 8.09
CA ASP A 544 22.82 10.23 7.19
C ASP A 544 22.57 9.88 5.71
N VAL A 545 21.59 10.56 5.11
CA VAL A 545 21.16 10.34 3.72
C VAL A 545 22.27 10.67 2.71
N ASN A 546 23.12 11.65 3.02
CA ASN A 546 24.17 12.13 2.13
C ASN A 546 25.32 11.13 2.07
N LYS A 547 25.72 10.57 3.22
CA LYS A 547 26.74 9.54 3.29
C LYS A 547 26.36 8.29 2.50
N ILE A 548 25.10 7.86 2.57
CA ILE A 548 24.62 6.71 1.80
C ILE A 548 24.54 7.02 0.31
N GLY A 549 24.08 8.23 -0.08
CA GLY A 549 24.10 8.69 -1.47
C GLY A 549 25.52 8.68 -2.05
N ASN A 550 26.47 9.29 -1.34
CA ASN A 550 27.88 9.34 -1.73
C ASN A 550 28.54 7.95 -1.76
N PHE A 551 28.19 7.08 -0.82
CA PHE A 551 28.64 5.69 -0.83
C PHE A 551 28.21 4.98 -2.12
N TYR A 552 26.95 5.09 -2.52
CA TYR A 552 26.45 4.43 -3.72
C TYR A 552 26.97 5.05 -5.02
N LEU A 553 27.23 6.36 -5.04
CA LEU A 553 27.92 6.99 -6.15
C LEU A 553 29.34 6.42 -6.33
N LYS A 554 30.11 6.32 -5.25
CA LYS A 554 31.46 5.73 -5.25
C LYS A 554 31.46 4.25 -5.63
N VAL A 555 30.54 3.47 -5.07
CA VAL A 555 30.44 2.01 -5.32
C VAL A 555 30.11 1.69 -6.78
N THR A 556 29.39 2.58 -7.48
CA THR A 556 29.06 2.41 -8.90
C THR A 556 30.30 2.42 -9.78
N ASN A 557 31.40 3.03 -9.31
CA ASN A 557 32.70 3.06 -9.96
C ASN A 557 32.60 3.54 -11.42
N ILE A 558 31.93 4.67 -11.61
CA ILE A 558 31.87 5.37 -12.90
C ILE A 558 33.31 5.80 -13.23
N LYS A 559 33.78 5.52 -14.44
CA LYS A 559 35.14 5.89 -14.87
C LYS A 559 35.36 7.39 -14.69
N GLU A 560 36.49 7.79 -14.12
CA GLU A 560 36.82 9.20 -13.85
C GLU A 560 36.66 10.06 -15.12
N ASN A 561 37.18 9.61 -16.26
CA ASN A 561 37.03 10.33 -17.54
C ASN A 561 35.57 10.50 -18.01
N GLU A 562 34.64 9.61 -17.62
CA GLU A 562 33.20 9.77 -17.95
C GLU A 562 32.51 10.67 -16.94
N LEU A 563 32.91 10.60 -15.67
CA LEU A 563 32.38 11.42 -14.60
C LEU A 563 32.83 12.89 -14.75
N GLU A 564 34.09 13.13 -15.14
CA GLU A 564 34.62 14.44 -15.53
C GLU A 564 33.87 15.00 -16.74
N LYS A 565 33.68 14.22 -17.81
CA LYS A 565 32.87 14.65 -18.97
C LYS A 565 31.44 15.02 -18.57
N LEU A 566 30.82 14.26 -17.66
CA LEU A 566 29.49 14.58 -17.17
C LEU A 566 29.50 15.88 -16.35
N HIS A 567 30.49 16.07 -15.49
CA HIS A 567 30.66 17.33 -14.77
C HIS A 567 30.90 18.50 -15.73
N ASP A 568 31.80 18.39 -16.71
CA ASP A 568 32.07 19.43 -17.71
C ASP A 568 30.82 19.82 -18.49
N ILE A 569 30.02 18.83 -18.92
CA ILE A 569 28.76 19.09 -19.64
C ILE A 569 27.74 19.75 -18.70
N ILE A 570 27.63 19.28 -17.46
CA ILE A 570 26.71 19.85 -16.46
C ILE A 570 27.14 21.28 -16.10
N ASP A 571 28.43 21.55 -15.97
CA ASP A 571 28.97 22.86 -15.62
C ASP A 571 28.83 23.85 -16.78
N LEU A 572 29.09 23.42 -18.02
CA LEU A 572 28.77 24.21 -19.22
C LEU A 572 27.27 24.54 -19.28
N ASN A 573 26.41 23.56 -19.01
CA ASN A 573 24.97 23.78 -18.98
C ASN A 573 24.56 24.72 -17.83
N ASN A 574 25.22 24.65 -16.67
CA ASN A 574 25.02 25.57 -15.55
C ASN A 574 25.41 27.01 -15.93
N GLU A 575 26.48 27.21 -16.71
CA GLU A 575 26.88 28.53 -17.23
C GLU A 575 25.86 29.08 -18.24
N ILE A 576 25.44 28.27 -19.21
CA ILE A 576 24.38 28.64 -20.16
C ILE A 576 23.09 29.00 -19.41
N GLN A 577 22.77 28.27 -18.33
CA GLN A 577 21.60 28.57 -17.51
C GLN A 577 21.73 29.92 -16.79
N LYS A 578 22.93 30.31 -16.33
CA LYS A 578 23.15 31.66 -15.78
C LYS A 578 22.90 32.73 -16.84
N GLU A 579 23.37 32.54 -18.07
CA GLU A 579 23.10 33.46 -19.18
C GLU A 579 21.60 33.57 -19.49
N ILE A 580 20.88 32.44 -19.47
CA ILE A 580 19.42 32.42 -19.65
C ILE A 580 18.72 33.21 -18.53
N ASP A 581 19.13 33.00 -17.28
CA ASP A 581 18.53 33.69 -16.14
C ASP A 581 18.79 35.21 -16.19
N GLU A 582 19.98 35.64 -16.60
CA GLU A 582 20.31 37.04 -16.82
C GLU A 582 19.49 37.66 -17.96
N LEU A 583 19.31 36.93 -19.06
CA LEU A 583 18.48 37.33 -20.19
C LEU A 583 17.00 37.46 -19.76
N MET A 584 16.48 36.50 -18.99
CA MET A 584 15.11 36.54 -18.46
C MET A 584 14.92 37.70 -17.48
N LYS A 585 15.94 38.01 -16.68
CA LYS A 585 15.92 39.14 -15.74
C LYS A 585 15.89 40.48 -16.47
N THR A 586 16.75 40.66 -17.47
CA THR A 586 16.76 41.88 -18.29
C THR A 586 15.45 42.07 -19.05
N GLU A 587 14.86 40.99 -19.56
CA GLU A 587 13.54 41.06 -20.19
C GLU A 587 12.42 41.41 -19.21
N LYS A 588 12.45 40.85 -17.99
CA LYS A 588 11.47 41.20 -16.96
C LYS A 588 11.59 42.66 -16.54
N GLU A 589 12.81 43.15 -16.31
CA GLU A 589 13.05 44.57 -16.00
C GLU A 589 12.63 45.50 -17.15
N ARG A 590 12.77 45.05 -18.41
CA ARG A 590 12.26 45.76 -19.59
C ARG A 590 10.73 45.77 -19.61
N ALA A 591 10.09 44.62 -19.45
CA ALA A 591 8.64 44.48 -19.45
C ALA A 591 7.98 45.32 -18.35
N ASP A 592 8.54 45.33 -17.14
CA ASP A 592 8.06 46.13 -16.01
C ASP A 592 8.18 47.64 -16.28
N LYS A 593 9.28 48.09 -16.91
CA LYS A 593 9.46 49.50 -17.33
C LYS A 593 8.47 49.93 -18.42
N VAL A 594 8.19 49.05 -19.37
CA VAL A 594 7.25 49.29 -20.47
C VAL A 594 5.81 49.34 -19.94
N ALA A 595 5.46 48.41 -19.03
CA ALA A 595 4.16 48.40 -18.35
C ALA A 595 3.94 49.69 -17.54
N ALA A 596 4.98 50.17 -16.85
CA ALA A 596 4.94 51.44 -16.10
C ALA A 596 4.77 52.68 -17.00
N GLN A 597 5.19 52.65 -18.26
CA GLN A 597 5.09 53.79 -19.20
C GLN A 597 3.79 53.82 -20.01
N LEU A 598 3.22 52.66 -20.36
CA LEU A 598 2.12 52.58 -21.34
C LEU A 598 0.77 52.12 -20.76
N GLY A 599 0.76 51.55 -19.54
CA GLY A 599 -0.43 50.98 -18.90
C GLY A 599 -0.92 49.68 -19.56
N ASP A 600 -1.47 48.77 -18.74
CA ASP A 600 -1.75 47.36 -19.11
C ASP A 600 -2.59 47.15 -20.39
N LYS A 601 -3.42 48.13 -20.77
CA LYS A 601 -4.32 48.03 -21.94
C LYS A 601 -3.68 48.40 -23.29
N ALA A 602 -2.48 48.99 -23.31
CA ALA A 602 -1.79 49.36 -24.54
C ALA A 602 -0.91 48.22 -25.12
N MET A 603 -0.55 47.23 -24.29
CA MET A 603 0.35 46.13 -24.66
C MET A 603 -0.25 45.19 -25.72
N GLU A 604 -1.58 45.07 -25.80
CA GLU A 604 -2.27 44.27 -26.84
C GLU A 604 -2.30 44.95 -28.22
N ARG A 605 -1.98 46.25 -28.32
CA ARG A 605 -2.01 47.03 -29.59
C ARG A 605 -0.63 47.28 -30.19
N VAL A 606 0.39 46.55 -29.72
CA VAL A 606 1.74 46.62 -30.27
C VAL A 606 1.76 45.92 -31.63
N GLY A 607 1.69 46.70 -32.72
CA GLY A 607 1.71 46.19 -34.09
C GLY A 607 3.03 45.49 -34.43
N ARG A 608 2.99 44.56 -35.39
CA ARG A 608 4.13 43.71 -35.82
C ARG A 608 5.39 44.48 -36.27
N ASP A 609 5.25 45.77 -36.58
CA ASP A 609 6.35 46.65 -37.07
C ASP A 609 6.91 47.61 -36.02
N THR A 610 6.57 47.45 -34.74
CA THR A 610 7.12 48.28 -33.67
C THR A 610 8.48 47.78 -33.20
N LYS A 611 9.37 48.71 -32.81
CA LYS A 611 10.68 48.43 -32.21
C LYS A 611 10.58 47.48 -31.00
N GLU A 612 9.45 47.53 -30.30
CA GLU A 612 9.13 46.70 -29.14
C GLU A 612 8.88 45.22 -29.50
N PHE A 613 8.16 44.98 -30.60
CA PHE A 613 7.96 43.64 -31.14
C PHE A 613 9.27 43.04 -31.66
N GLN A 614 10.12 43.87 -32.28
CA GLN A 614 11.45 43.46 -32.74
C GLN A 614 12.36 43.05 -31.57
N LEU A 615 12.39 43.83 -30.48
CA LEU A 615 13.12 43.48 -29.26
C LEU A 615 12.59 42.21 -28.60
N GLN A 616 11.26 42.01 -28.59
CA GLN A 616 10.66 40.78 -28.07
C GLN A 616 10.98 39.54 -28.95
N GLN A 617 11.01 39.71 -30.28
CA GLN A 617 11.46 38.67 -31.22
C GLN A 617 12.94 38.37 -31.06
N GLU A 618 13.77 39.40 -30.84
CA GLU A 618 15.21 39.25 -30.60
C GLU A 618 15.49 38.53 -29.27
N TYR A 619 14.76 38.87 -28.21
CA TYR A 619 14.76 38.11 -26.95
C TYR A 619 14.39 36.64 -27.18
N LYS A 620 13.28 36.35 -27.87
CA LYS A 620 12.87 34.97 -28.19
C LYS A 620 13.91 34.22 -29.01
N LYS A 621 14.57 34.91 -29.96
CA LYS A 621 15.64 34.34 -30.80
C LYS A 621 16.93 34.09 -30.01
N ASN A 622 17.27 34.94 -29.05
CA ASN A 622 18.43 34.76 -28.20
C ASN A 622 18.18 33.67 -27.15
N LEU A 623 16.98 33.61 -26.57
CA LEU A 623 16.55 32.52 -25.70
C LEU A 623 16.61 31.17 -26.44
N SER A 624 16.09 31.09 -27.67
CA SER A 624 16.14 29.84 -28.44
C SER A 624 17.55 29.43 -28.82
N LYS A 625 18.45 30.38 -29.15
CA LYS A 625 19.87 30.10 -29.36
C LYS A 625 20.56 29.54 -28.12
N LEU A 626 20.28 30.10 -26.93
CA LEU A 626 20.85 29.63 -25.67
C LEU A 626 20.30 28.24 -25.30
N MET A 627 19.00 28.00 -25.49
CA MET A 627 18.40 26.68 -25.26
C MET A 627 18.99 25.60 -26.17
N VAL A 628 19.31 25.90 -27.43
CA VAL A 628 19.95 24.94 -28.35
C VAL A 628 21.40 24.61 -27.96
N LYS A 629 22.08 25.51 -27.23
CA LYS A 629 23.45 25.26 -26.75
C LYS A 629 23.52 24.28 -25.58
N ILE A 630 22.39 24.05 -24.88
CA ILE A 630 22.33 23.09 -23.78
C ILE A 630 22.57 21.69 -24.36
N LYS A 631 23.64 21.04 -23.89
CA LYS A 631 24.00 19.70 -24.35
C LYS A 631 23.20 18.64 -23.57
N LYS A 632 22.72 17.62 -24.28
CA LYS A 632 22.05 16.47 -23.67
C LYS A 632 23.04 15.74 -22.75
N VAL A 633 22.65 15.56 -21.48
CA VAL A 633 23.40 14.74 -20.52
C VAL A 633 22.77 13.35 -20.53
N GLU A 634 23.51 12.33 -20.97
CA GLU A 634 23.03 10.95 -20.93
C GLU A 634 24.05 10.08 -20.20
N LEU A 635 23.62 9.44 -19.12
CA LEU A 635 24.45 8.49 -18.39
C LEU A 635 24.43 7.16 -19.13
N ASN A 636 25.62 6.59 -19.38
CA ASN A 636 25.73 5.28 -20.00
C ASN A 636 24.91 4.23 -19.22
N SER A 637 24.11 3.44 -19.94
CA SER A 637 23.22 2.42 -19.37
C SER A 637 23.95 1.45 -18.44
N GLU A 638 25.25 1.21 -18.64
CA GLU A 638 26.07 0.34 -17.78
C GLU A 638 26.18 0.81 -16.32
N TYR A 639 25.88 2.08 -16.03
CA TYR A 639 25.87 2.66 -14.69
C TYR A 639 24.47 2.84 -14.10
N ILE A 640 23.43 2.59 -14.90
CA ILE A 640 22.04 2.58 -14.43
C ILE A 640 21.75 1.20 -13.84
N PRO A 641 21.49 1.08 -12.52
CA PRO A 641 21.29 -0.22 -11.88
C PRO A 641 20.20 -1.04 -12.57
N ASN A 642 20.49 -2.33 -12.79
CA ASN A 642 19.59 -3.31 -13.40
C ASN A 642 19.14 -3.01 -14.84
N SER A 643 19.76 -2.04 -15.52
CA SER A 643 19.62 -1.92 -16.98
C SER A 643 20.16 -3.19 -17.66
N LEU A 644 19.82 -3.40 -18.93
CA LEU A 644 20.33 -4.58 -19.66
C LEU A 644 21.85 -4.62 -19.73
N ASP A 645 22.51 -3.47 -19.95
CA ASP A 645 23.97 -3.40 -20.05
C ASP A 645 24.64 -3.50 -18.68
N HIS A 646 24.02 -2.97 -17.63
CA HIS A 646 24.45 -3.14 -16.25
C HIS A 646 24.40 -4.61 -15.82
N LEU A 647 23.31 -5.32 -16.11
CA LEU A 647 23.15 -6.75 -15.80
C LEU A 647 24.17 -7.61 -16.56
N ARG A 648 24.47 -7.27 -17.82
CA ARG A 648 25.53 -7.93 -18.60
C ARG A 648 26.89 -7.73 -17.96
N LYS A 649 27.22 -6.50 -17.55
CA LYS A 649 28.51 -6.15 -16.93
C LYS A 649 28.76 -6.89 -15.62
N TYR A 650 27.77 -6.95 -14.73
CA TYR A 650 28.00 -7.42 -13.36
C TYR A 650 27.53 -8.86 -13.08
N ILE A 651 26.64 -9.42 -13.89
CA ILE A 651 25.83 -10.60 -13.46
C ILE A 651 25.72 -11.68 -14.53
N ASN A 652 26.05 -11.39 -15.79
CA ASN A 652 25.93 -12.34 -16.92
C ASN A 652 24.53 -13.01 -16.99
N LYS A 653 23.47 -12.31 -16.58
CA LYS A 653 22.09 -12.83 -16.55
C LYS A 653 21.31 -12.55 -17.84
N PRO A 654 20.39 -13.45 -18.25
CA PRO A 654 19.57 -13.29 -19.46
C PRO A 654 18.48 -12.20 -19.31
N LYS A 655 17.85 -11.86 -20.46
CA LYS A 655 16.80 -10.83 -20.63
C LYS A 655 15.56 -10.99 -19.72
N ASP A 656 15.27 -12.18 -19.21
CA ASP A 656 14.05 -12.47 -18.42
C ASP A 656 14.22 -12.23 -16.91
N SER A 657 15.16 -11.38 -16.51
CA SER A 657 15.37 -11.00 -15.12
C SER A 657 14.20 -10.16 -14.59
N LYS A 658 13.70 -10.48 -13.38
CA LYS A 658 12.75 -9.62 -12.65
C LYS A 658 13.40 -8.37 -12.03
N ALA A 659 14.70 -8.16 -12.26
CA ALA A 659 15.45 -7.05 -11.71
C ALA A 659 14.81 -5.71 -12.10
N PHE A 660 14.60 -4.85 -11.12
CA PHE A 660 13.90 -3.58 -11.33
C PHE A 660 14.91 -2.48 -11.65
N THR A 661 14.66 -1.73 -12.72
CA THR A 661 15.48 -0.58 -13.15
C THR A 661 14.64 0.69 -13.19
N SER A 662 15.30 1.85 -13.11
CA SER A 662 14.65 3.15 -13.18
C SER A 662 14.18 3.49 -14.59
N ASN A 663 13.25 4.45 -14.68
CA ASN A 663 12.72 4.97 -15.94
C ASN A 663 12.67 6.51 -15.91
N VAL A 664 13.82 7.14 -16.09
CA VAL A 664 13.94 8.60 -16.18
C VAL A 664 13.92 9.00 -17.65
N LYS A 665 12.82 9.62 -18.10
CA LYS A 665 12.65 10.05 -19.50
C LYS A 665 13.50 11.27 -19.82
N ASP A 666 13.83 11.47 -21.09
CA ASP A 666 14.62 12.60 -21.59
C ASP A 666 14.08 13.97 -21.11
N GLU A 667 12.76 14.19 -21.13
CA GLU A 667 12.12 15.41 -20.63
C GLU A 667 12.44 15.71 -19.15
N VAL A 668 12.61 14.66 -18.34
CA VAL A 668 12.95 14.80 -16.91
C VAL A 668 14.45 14.97 -16.74
N VAL A 669 15.26 14.32 -17.58
CA VAL A 669 16.72 14.50 -17.61
C VAL A 669 17.07 15.97 -17.84
N GLU A 670 16.42 16.63 -18.81
CA GLU A 670 16.62 18.07 -19.07
C GLU A 670 16.32 18.92 -17.83
N LYS A 671 15.20 18.64 -17.15
CA LYS A 671 14.84 19.32 -15.89
C LYS A 671 15.86 19.08 -14.77
N ILE A 672 16.38 17.85 -14.64
CA ILE A 672 17.39 17.50 -13.62
C ILE A 672 18.68 18.28 -13.84
N VAL A 673 19.12 18.41 -15.10
CA VAL A 673 20.35 19.13 -15.45
C VAL A 673 20.23 20.61 -15.09
N GLN A 674 19.05 21.22 -15.30
CA GLN A 674 18.77 22.63 -14.99
C GLN A 674 18.71 22.94 -13.48
N LEU A 675 18.67 21.94 -12.60
CA LEU A 675 18.60 22.18 -11.16
C LEU A 675 19.88 22.84 -10.64
N LYS A 676 19.75 23.88 -9.81
CA LYS A 676 20.89 24.54 -9.16
C LYS A 676 21.29 23.84 -7.85
N ILE A 677 21.59 22.54 -7.94
CA ILE A 677 21.98 21.69 -6.81
C ILE A 677 23.32 21.02 -7.06
N ASP A 678 23.92 20.45 -6.02
CA ASP A 678 25.17 19.69 -6.12
C ASP A 678 25.08 18.58 -7.19
N ASN A 679 26.13 18.48 -8.00
CA ASN A 679 26.19 17.59 -9.16
C ASN A 679 25.99 16.12 -8.77
N ASN A 680 26.36 15.71 -7.55
CA ASN A 680 26.14 14.34 -7.08
C ASN A 680 24.65 14.00 -7.01
N TYR A 681 23.78 14.93 -6.57
CA TYR A 681 22.33 14.68 -6.55
C TYR A 681 21.75 14.57 -7.96
N LYS A 682 22.28 15.33 -8.91
CA LYS A 682 21.88 15.22 -10.32
C LYS A 682 22.24 13.84 -10.86
N ILE A 683 23.50 13.40 -10.69
CA ILE A 683 23.98 12.10 -11.16
C ILE A 683 23.19 10.97 -10.48
N LEU A 684 22.94 11.06 -9.17
CA LEU A 684 22.11 10.10 -8.45
C LEU A 684 20.70 10.01 -9.05
N LEU A 685 20.03 11.14 -9.34
CA LEU A 685 18.72 11.11 -10.00
C LEU A 685 18.78 10.50 -11.41
N LEU A 686 19.83 10.76 -12.19
CA LEU A 686 20.02 10.13 -13.51
C LEU A 686 20.19 8.61 -13.41
N MET A 687 20.83 8.12 -12.34
CA MET A 687 20.88 6.69 -11.99
C MET A 687 19.54 6.14 -11.46
N GLY A 688 18.54 7.00 -11.28
CA GLY A 688 17.26 6.64 -10.67
C GLY A 688 17.28 6.55 -9.15
N ILE A 689 18.24 7.20 -8.48
CA ILE A 689 18.37 7.26 -7.03
C ILE A 689 17.93 8.65 -6.53
N GLY A 690 16.82 8.70 -5.79
CA GLY A 690 16.36 9.91 -5.12
C GLY A 690 16.88 9.99 -3.69
N VAL A 691 17.38 11.16 -3.26
CA VAL A 691 17.81 11.39 -1.87
C VAL A 691 16.87 12.40 -1.22
N PHE A 692 16.19 12.01 -0.16
CA PHE A 692 15.26 12.86 0.58
C PHE A 692 15.97 13.47 1.78
N ASN A 693 16.35 14.73 1.65
CA ASN A 693 16.99 15.48 2.72
C ASN A 693 16.06 16.59 3.22
N ASN A 694 15.50 16.39 4.43
CA ASN A 694 14.59 17.35 5.08
C ASN A 694 15.31 18.57 5.63
N ASP A 695 16.62 18.49 5.87
CA ASP A 695 17.40 19.59 6.44
C ASP A 695 17.57 20.76 5.44
N LEU A 696 17.19 20.55 4.18
CA LEU A 696 17.16 21.58 3.14
C LEU A 696 15.88 22.45 3.20
N GLU A 697 14.87 22.07 3.98
CA GLU A 697 13.62 22.83 4.15
C GLU A 697 13.63 23.78 5.37
N VAL A 698 14.74 23.87 6.11
CA VAL A 698 14.81 24.76 7.29
C VAL A 698 14.63 26.21 6.87
N GLN A 699 13.60 26.84 7.47
CA GLN A 699 13.30 28.27 7.36
C GLN A 699 14.54 29.09 7.73
N SER A 700 15.07 29.86 6.78
CA SER A 700 16.12 30.84 7.09
C SER A 700 15.47 32.06 7.76
N ASN A 701 16.08 32.52 8.86
CA ASN A 701 15.81 33.84 9.45
C ASN A 701 16.62 34.95 8.76
N THR A 702 17.26 34.63 7.62
CA THR A 702 18.15 35.51 6.86
C THR A 702 17.61 35.73 5.45
N ASN A 703 17.31 36.99 5.13
CA ASN A 703 16.78 37.45 3.83
C ASN A 703 17.85 37.57 2.73
N SER A 704 18.82 36.64 2.67
CA SER A 704 19.83 36.69 1.61
C SER A 704 19.30 36.09 0.30
N LYS A 705 19.66 36.70 -0.83
CA LYS A 705 19.16 36.30 -2.16
C LYS A 705 19.66 34.90 -2.57
N GLU A 706 20.92 34.58 -2.27
CA GLU A 706 21.54 33.30 -2.60
C GLU A 706 20.91 32.12 -1.84
N GLU A 707 20.51 32.34 -0.59
CA GLU A 707 19.90 31.31 0.25
C GLU A 707 18.48 30.98 -0.22
N ASN A 708 17.71 32.00 -0.63
CA ASN A 708 16.40 31.82 -1.25
C ASN A 708 16.47 31.05 -2.57
N GLU A 709 17.51 31.28 -3.39
CA GLU A 709 17.73 30.52 -4.63
C GLU A 709 18.10 29.05 -4.34
N LYS A 710 18.92 28.78 -3.32
CA LYS A 710 19.24 27.41 -2.88
C LYS A 710 17.99 26.67 -2.37
N ILE A 711 17.17 27.32 -1.56
CA ILE A 711 15.91 26.75 -1.05
C ILE A 711 14.98 26.41 -2.22
N LYS A 712 14.84 27.32 -3.20
CA LYS A 712 14.05 27.07 -4.40
C LYS A 712 14.56 25.86 -5.19
N ALA A 713 15.88 25.77 -5.43
CA ALA A 713 16.48 24.65 -6.14
C ALA A 713 16.25 23.30 -5.43
N CYS A 714 16.29 23.28 -4.09
CA CYS A 714 15.98 22.10 -3.30
C CYS A 714 14.50 21.70 -3.40
N ARG A 715 13.58 22.67 -3.42
CA ARG A 715 12.14 22.44 -3.65
C ARG A 715 11.87 21.86 -5.03
N ASP A 716 12.52 22.39 -6.07
CA ASP A 716 12.38 21.91 -7.44
C ASP A 716 12.91 20.47 -7.58
N TYR A 717 14.06 20.16 -6.97
CA TYR A 717 14.59 18.80 -6.87
C TYR A 717 13.61 17.85 -6.16
N MET A 718 13.06 18.27 -5.01
CA MET A 718 12.07 17.49 -4.26
C MET A 718 10.79 17.27 -5.05
N ALA A 719 10.33 18.23 -5.84
CA ALA A 719 9.17 18.09 -6.71
C ALA A 719 9.40 17.02 -7.78
N ILE A 720 10.54 17.07 -8.48
CA ILE A 720 10.91 16.08 -9.51
C ILE A 720 11.05 14.68 -8.89
N MET A 721 11.74 14.57 -7.76
CA MET A 721 11.92 13.29 -7.08
C MET A 721 10.57 12.70 -6.63
N LYS A 722 9.69 13.51 -6.03
CA LYS A 722 8.33 13.09 -5.63
C LYS A 722 7.50 12.65 -6.84
N GLU A 723 7.59 13.34 -7.97
CA GLU A 723 6.92 12.95 -9.22
C GLU A 723 7.39 11.58 -9.71
N LEU A 724 8.71 11.37 -9.77
CA LEU A 724 9.30 10.09 -10.17
C LEU A 724 8.96 8.97 -9.19
N ALA A 725 8.89 9.26 -7.89
CA ALA A 725 8.49 8.31 -6.85
C ALA A 725 7.01 7.88 -7.01
N VAL A 726 6.09 8.82 -7.28
CA VAL A 726 4.67 8.52 -7.54
C VAL A 726 4.54 7.58 -8.73
N LYS A 727 5.29 7.86 -9.81
CA LYS A 727 5.29 7.06 -11.04
C LYS A 727 6.06 5.75 -10.91
N GLN A 728 6.72 5.48 -9.77
CA GLN A 728 7.61 4.34 -9.55
C GLN A 728 8.72 4.26 -10.62
N HIS A 729 9.28 5.40 -10.98
CA HIS A 729 10.37 5.50 -11.96
C HIS A 729 11.77 5.55 -11.33
N LEU A 730 11.85 5.65 -10.00
CA LEU A 730 13.11 5.59 -9.25
C LEU A 730 13.45 4.16 -8.86
N TYR A 731 14.71 3.78 -9.02
CA TYR A 731 15.29 2.52 -8.54
C TYR A 731 15.36 2.48 -7.00
N LEU A 732 15.86 3.56 -6.39
CA LEU A 732 16.14 3.66 -4.95
C LEU A 732 15.73 5.03 -4.42
N ILE A 733 15.13 5.06 -3.23
CA ILE A 733 14.88 6.28 -2.47
C ILE A 733 15.60 6.18 -1.14
N ILE A 734 16.55 7.08 -0.90
CA ILE A 734 17.29 7.19 0.36
C ILE A 734 16.63 8.29 1.18
N ALA A 735 16.23 8.01 2.42
CA ALA A 735 15.51 8.98 3.24
C ALA A 735 15.79 8.80 4.73
N SER A 736 15.48 9.83 5.52
CA SER A 736 15.49 9.72 6.98
C SER A 736 14.34 8.84 7.48
N SER A 737 14.44 8.37 8.73
CA SER A 737 13.37 7.57 9.34
C SER A 737 12.01 8.29 9.40
N ASP A 738 11.99 9.63 9.34
CA ASP A 738 10.76 10.45 9.34
C ASP A 738 9.98 10.37 8.03
N TYR A 739 10.62 9.94 6.94
CA TYR A 739 9.97 9.79 5.64
C TYR A 739 8.75 8.86 5.69
N ILE A 740 8.72 7.95 6.66
CA ILE A 740 7.62 7.01 6.87
C ILE A 740 6.34 7.73 7.32
N TYR A 741 6.41 8.96 7.85
CA TYR A 741 5.24 9.68 8.37
C TYR A 741 4.50 10.49 7.31
N GLY A 742 5.09 10.67 6.12
CA GLY A 742 4.62 11.65 5.14
C GLY A 742 4.42 11.11 3.73
N THR A 743 4.51 9.79 3.50
CA THR A 743 4.44 9.23 2.13
C THR A 743 3.68 7.91 2.02
N ASN A 744 2.87 7.78 0.96
CA ASN A 744 2.13 6.56 0.61
C ASN A 744 2.73 5.81 -0.59
N TYR A 745 4.03 5.99 -0.85
CA TYR A 745 4.72 5.23 -1.89
C TYR A 745 4.76 3.74 -1.56
N ASN A 746 4.64 2.93 -2.60
CA ASN A 746 4.67 1.48 -2.49
C ASN A 746 6.06 0.97 -2.87
N PHE A 747 6.74 0.33 -1.93
CA PHE A 747 8.07 -0.23 -2.12
C PHE A 747 8.03 -1.76 -2.21
N CYS A 748 8.89 -2.34 -3.04
CA CYS A 748 9.10 -3.79 -3.08
C CYS A 748 10.18 -4.24 -2.10
N HIS A 749 11.20 -3.41 -1.91
CA HIS A 749 12.29 -3.71 -0.99
C HIS A 749 12.54 -2.56 -0.02
N GLY A 750 13.04 -2.89 1.16
CA GLY A 750 13.39 -1.92 2.20
C GLY A 750 14.73 -2.22 2.84
N TYR A 751 15.49 -1.16 3.14
CA TYR A 751 16.71 -1.21 3.93
C TYR A 751 16.55 -0.35 5.16
N ILE A 752 16.97 -0.88 6.31
CA ILE A 752 17.16 -0.11 7.53
C ILE A 752 18.66 -0.10 7.84
N ALA A 753 19.25 1.09 7.78
CA ALA A 753 20.68 1.29 7.94
C ALA A 753 21.17 1.00 9.36
N LYS A 754 22.48 0.84 9.50
CA LYS A 754 23.13 0.48 10.77
C LYS A 754 23.19 1.64 11.76
N ASP A 755 23.09 2.88 11.28
CA ASP A 755 23.10 4.13 12.06
C ASP A 755 21.75 4.44 12.71
N LEU A 756 20.69 3.68 12.40
CA LEU A 756 19.36 3.79 13.00
C LEU A 756 19.19 2.93 14.27
N GLN A 757 20.22 2.75 15.10
CA GLN A 757 20.13 1.93 16.33
C GLN A 757 19.06 2.44 17.31
N ASP A 758 18.95 3.77 17.41
CA ASP A 758 18.09 4.47 18.36
C ASP A 758 16.65 4.64 17.85
N ILE A 759 16.32 4.10 16.67
CA ILE A 759 14.95 4.11 16.14
C ILE A 759 14.00 3.41 17.14
N THR A 760 12.84 4.01 17.43
CA THR A 760 11.81 3.33 18.23
C THR A 760 11.29 2.09 17.49
N LYS A 761 10.81 1.09 18.22
CA LYS A 761 10.32 -0.14 17.61
C LYS A 761 9.06 0.11 16.78
N GLU A 762 8.20 0.99 17.25
CA GLU A 762 6.98 1.42 16.56
C GLU A 762 7.35 2.07 15.22
N LYS A 763 8.30 3.01 15.22
CA LYS A 763 8.82 3.64 13.99
C LYS A 763 9.47 2.62 13.06
N LEU A 764 10.22 1.65 13.59
CA LEU A 764 10.76 0.53 12.82
C LEU A 764 9.63 -0.27 12.14
N ILE A 765 8.62 -0.73 12.90
CA ILE A 765 7.48 -1.51 12.39
C ILE A 765 6.69 -0.72 11.33
N GLN A 766 6.48 0.58 11.53
CA GLN A 766 5.85 1.45 10.54
C GLN A 766 6.67 1.52 9.24
N GLY A 767 8.00 1.63 9.35
CA GLY A 767 8.92 1.56 8.21
C GLY A 767 8.81 0.25 7.45
N LEU A 768 8.76 -0.90 8.16
CA LEU A 768 8.54 -2.21 7.55
C LEU A 768 7.20 -2.29 6.81
N GLY A 769 6.16 -1.64 7.34
CA GLY A 769 4.83 -1.57 6.74
C GLY A 769 4.75 -0.80 5.41
N ARG A 770 5.78 -0.02 5.06
CA ARG A 770 5.87 0.68 3.76
C ARG A 770 6.24 -0.28 2.61
N VAL A 771 6.74 -1.47 2.92
CA VAL A 771 7.13 -2.50 1.94
C VAL A 771 5.98 -3.50 1.73
N GLY A 772 5.71 -3.89 0.48
CA GLY A 772 4.79 -4.99 0.16
C GLY A 772 3.29 -4.65 0.14
N ARG A 773 2.91 -3.43 -0.26
CA ARG A 773 1.52 -2.94 -0.28
C ARG A 773 0.73 -3.19 -1.56
N LYS A 774 1.37 -3.48 -2.69
CA LYS A 774 0.73 -3.43 -4.03
C LYS A 774 0.09 -4.75 -4.45
N ASN A 775 0.91 -5.76 -4.75
CA ASN A 775 0.46 -6.94 -5.48
C ASN A 775 1.09 -8.21 -4.90
N ASN A 776 0.27 -9.21 -4.60
CA ASN A 776 0.71 -10.49 -4.05
C ASN A 776 1.65 -11.28 -5.01
N LYS A 777 1.76 -10.86 -6.28
CA LYS A 777 2.63 -11.53 -7.27
C LYS A 777 4.10 -11.09 -7.21
N LEU A 778 4.41 -9.93 -6.63
CA LEU A 778 5.76 -9.35 -6.63
C LEU A 778 6.58 -9.87 -5.46
N ASP A 779 7.89 -9.99 -5.64
CA ASP A 779 8.79 -10.44 -4.60
C ASP A 779 9.21 -9.27 -3.70
N TYR A 780 9.21 -9.53 -2.39
CA TYR A 780 9.41 -8.50 -1.37
C TYR A 780 10.52 -8.91 -0.43
N SER A 781 11.30 -7.95 0.08
CA SER A 781 12.26 -8.22 1.16
C SER A 781 12.61 -6.97 1.95
N ILE A 782 12.97 -7.17 3.20
CA ILE A 782 13.47 -6.12 4.09
C ILE A 782 14.86 -6.54 4.55
N ARG A 783 15.83 -5.62 4.55
CA ARG A 783 17.21 -5.90 4.95
C ARG A 783 17.58 -5.01 6.13
N LEU A 784 17.85 -5.64 7.27
CA LEU A 784 18.29 -4.94 8.47
C LEU A 784 19.83 -4.97 8.50
N ARG A 785 20.45 -3.78 8.54
CA ARG A 785 21.91 -3.65 8.51
C ARG A 785 22.56 -3.78 9.89
N SER A 786 21.82 -4.28 10.89
CA SER A 786 22.32 -4.54 12.24
C SER A 786 21.49 -5.61 12.96
N ASP A 787 22.16 -6.48 13.71
CA ASP A 787 21.53 -7.55 14.50
C ASP A 787 20.78 -7.01 15.72
N ASN A 788 21.13 -5.82 16.22
CA ASN A 788 20.40 -5.15 17.30
C ASN A 788 18.98 -4.77 16.87
N LEU A 789 18.80 -4.32 15.62
CA LEU A 789 17.48 -4.03 15.07
C LEU A 789 16.61 -5.28 15.00
N ILE A 790 17.21 -6.43 14.68
CA ILE A 790 16.53 -7.73 14.69
C ILE A 790 16.07 -8.08 16.10
N ARG A 791 16.94 -7.93 17.11
CA ARG A 791 16.59 -8.18 18.52
C ARG A 791 15.48 -7.24 19.00
N LYS A 792 15.59 -5.94 18.71
CA LYS A 792 14.57 -4.92 19.04
C LYS A 792 13.21 -5.26 18.41
N LEU A 793 13.19 -5.77 17.18
CA LEU A 793 11.96 -6.19 16.51
C LEU A 793 11.31 -7.43 17.14
N LEU A 794 12.11 -8.42 17.57
CA LEU A 794 11.63 -9.73 18.00
C LEU A 794 11.40 -9.89 19.51
N LEU A 795 11.92 -8.97 20.32
CA LEU A 795 11.79 -8.99 21.77
C LEU A 795 10.94 -7.82 22.25
N GLU A 796 10.41 -7.92 23.47
CA GLU A 796 9.67 -6.84 24.12
C GLU A 796 10.62 -5.69 24.51
N GLU A 797 10.10 -4.46 24.53
CA GLU A 797 10.85 -3.27 24.93
C GLU A 797 10.14 -2.68 26.14
N GLU A 798 10.88 -2.43 27.21
CA GLU A 798 10.32 -2.07 28.52
C GLU A 798 9.84 -0.61 28.57
N SER A 799 10.51 0.29 27.85
CA SER A 799 10.17 1.72 27.82
C SER A 799 9.82 2.16 26.42
N LYS A 800 8.53 2.45 26.19
CA LYS A 800 8.01 2.93 24.91
C LYS A 800 7.69 4.42 24.98
N GLN A 801 8.46 5.24 24.26
CA GLN A 801 8.32 6.69 24.29
C GLN A 801 6.92 7.14 23.85
N GLU A 802 6.35 6.46 22.86
CA GLU A 802 5.00 6.69 22.35
C GLU A 802 3.94 6.46 23.43
N VAL A 803 4.08 5.41 24.24
CA VAL A 803 3.16 5.10 25.36
C VAL A 803 3.26 6.16 26.45
N ILE A 804 4.48 6.56 26.81
CA ILE A 804 4.73 7.60 27.81
C ILE A 804 4.08 8.91 27.38
N ASN A 805 4.35 9.34 26.15
CA ASN A 805 3.79 10.58 25.62
C ASN A 805 2.28 10.50 25.41
N MET A 806 1.73 9.36 24.99
CA MET A 806 0.29 9.18 24.85
C MET A 806 -0.41 9.33 26.21
N ASN A 807 0.13 8.72 27.26
CA ASN A 807 -0.41 8.90 28.61
C ASN A 807 -0.24 10.32 29.15
N LYS A 808 0.87 11.00 28.85
CA LYS A 808 1.16 12.35 29.33
C LYS A 808 0.35 13.43 28.61
N LEU A 809 0.23 13.34 27.30
CA LEU A 809 -0.37 14.39 26.45
C LEU A 809 -1.89 14.26 26.35
N PHE A 810 -2.42 13.04 26.45
CA PHE A 810 -3.86 12.78 26.41
C PHE A 810 -4.47 12.60 27.80
N GLN A 811 -3.79 13.09 28.85
CA GLN A 811 -4.30 13.11 30.22
C GLN A 811 -5.34 14.21 30.43
#